data_AF-A0A9W8DLU0-F1
#
_entry.id   AF-A0A9W8DLU0-F1
#
_cell.length_a   1.000
_cell.length_b   1.000
_cell.length_c   1.000
_cell.angle_alpha   90.00
_cell.angle_beta   90.00
_cell.angle_gamma   90.00
#
_symmetry.space_group_name_H-M   'P 1'
#
loop_
_entity.id
_entity.type
_entity.pdbx_description
1 polymer ?
#
loop_
_entity_poly.entity_id
_entity_poly.type
_entity_poly.pdbx_seq_one_letter_code
_entity_poly.pdbx_strand_id
1 'polypeptide(L)'
;MHFLIWSSSCNLPDHGKSTLADRLLELTDKKAGNKQVLDKLKVERERGITVKAQTASMFYTYQGKKYLVNLIDTPGHVDFSYEVSRSLAACQGTILLVDSSQGIQAQTVANFYLAFGEGLTIVPILNKVDLPGADVEKVAAQLENAFEVDTADALAISAKSNLNVDQVLPRIIERVPPPVGDPRAPLRALLFDSWYDSYVGVICLIRVVDGEIRPGDTIVSSHSDRTYEVGEVGIMHPEQTPAAALQAGQVGYVACNMKTISEAFVGDTFYKLRHPVEPLPGFVPAKSMVFAGIFPIDANDYPRLDESIEKLTLNDASVSVQKETSNALGQGWRLGFLGTLHMDVFRQRLEEEYDARIIITQPTVPYRIVTQPSADESRPGTAVTIRTPAEFPDHKEMVKQTLELQEPMVSATLIFPQEYLGAMLELCSAHRGDAPEYTFIDETRVLLKCTLPMAEIVNDFYEKLKSKSSGYASFDYEDAGYAVSDLVKMNVLLNTKPVDALACIVHRTQLDRVGRDIAAKLRKVIKRQLFEVAIQTTAGGRVIARESVSAARKDVTAKCYGGDATRKMKLLEKQKEGKKRMKMVGNVELPQEAFLSFIDRCLLMPLLRMSQPALRRALTPATTRWAVRQPGFPTTVRFNSTEIDPPSTVQPTPGTADTFSYQLPSGQVVTEPARPRILRPILFTLGVGLTAFTWAAYRQEESEAKRRRAKGPISSWLDRMQSADELVDFNRTPQRPKLNREEMYDRLRRHYRRLKALPDNLSTACLYVMTYYHLLPPNRLAMYTLVGLNVAVFGLWRIPRLQAFMGRHFLHHARSGRSYTLLTSTFSHQGGLHLMFNMMGLYYFVGPVAGSMTPETFPAFYVTAGTTASLVYHLGTLAFVNPASVLPCLGASGAVYAIIALFSILYPQARLQFILFPFVSFESGPFFKWVLAAEAALMTFTRSSIAHGVSHAHR
;
A
#
# COMPACT_ATOMS: atom_id res chain seq x y z
N MET A 1 32.57 1.09 25.81
CA MET A 1 32.37 0.94 24.35
C MET A 1 30.99 1.47 24.00
N HIS A 2 30.88 2.25 22.93
CA HIS A 2 29.60 2.74 22.42
C HIS A 2 29.38 2.19 21.00
N PHE A 3 28.31 1.42 20.81
CA PHE A 3 27.91 0.93 19.50
C PHE A 3 26.45 1.29 19.21
N LEU A 4 26.19 1.53 17.93
CA LEU A 4 24.86 1.80 17.42
C LEU A 4 24.30 0.50 16.80
N ILE A 5 23.02 0.18 17.01
CA ILE A 5 22.36 -0.84 16.18
C ILE A 5 21.56 -0.12 15.12
N TRP A 6 21.92 -0.37 13.88
CA TRP A 6 21.27 0.22 12.74
C TRP A 6 20.75 -0.85 11.79
N SER A 7 19.60 -0.56 11.20
CA SER A 7 19.11 -1.25 10.01
C SER A 7 18.34 -0.28 9.13
N SER A 8 18.23 -0.59 7.85
CA SER A 8 17.25 0.02 6.96
C SER A 8 15.82 -0.08 7.51
N SER A 9 15.04 1.00 7.46
CA SER A 9 13.64 1.01 7.91
C SER A 9 12.77 2.07 7.19
N CYS A 10 12.51 1.89 5.88
CA CYS A 10 11.45 2.62 5.19
C CYS A 10 10.22 1.74 4.92
N ASN A 11 9.33 1.72 5.91
CA ASN A 11 7.98 1.14 5.92
C ASN A 11 7.91 -0.40 5.96
N LEU A 12 7.26 -0.88 7.03
CA LEU A 12 7.21 -2.26 7.58
C LEU A 12 8.47 -2.70 8.37
N PRO A 13 8.29 -3.44 9.49
CA PRO A 13 9.29 -3.61 10.57
C PRO A 13 10.34 -4.69 10.30
N ASP A 14 10.94 -4.69 9.11
CA ASP A 14 11.40 -5.95 8.51
C ASP A 14 12.92 -6.08 8.24
N HIS A 15 13.79 -5.40 9.00
CA HIS A 15 15.19 -5.84 9.19
C HIS A 15 15.49 -6.32 10.62
N GLY A 16 14.55 -6.14 11.57
CA GLY A 16 14.62 -6.72 12.91
C GLY A 16 15.50 -6.00 13.93
N LYS A 17 15.82 -4.71 13.71
CA LYS A 17 16.60 -3.84 14.61
C LYS A 17 16.11 -3.86 16.06
N SER A 18 14.88 -3.41 16.33
CA SER A 18 14.33 -3.36 17.69
C SER A 18 14.25 -4.76 18.34
N THR A 19 14.02 -5.80 17.54
CA THR A 19 14.05 -7.20 18.02
C THR A 19 15.46 -7.65 18.41
N LEU A 20 16.50 -7.23 17.69
CA LEU A 20 17.89 -7.51 18.06
C LEU A 20 18.29 -6.72 19.31
N ALA A 21 17.88 -5.45 19.42
CA ALA A 21 18.06 -4.64 20.62
C ALA A 21 17.41 -5.30 21.85
N ASP A 22 16.16 -5.74 21.76
CA ASP A 22 15.47 -6.51 22.82
C ASP A 22 16.29 -7.74 23.24
N ARG A 23 16.77 -8.56 22.29
CA ARG A 23 17.57 -9.76 22.62
C ARG A 23 18.89 -9.46 23.32
N LEU A 24 19.57 -8.37 22.95
CA LEU A 24 20.84 -7.98 23.58
C LEU A 24 20.61 -7.47 25.00
N LEU A 25 19.47 -6.81 25.26
CA LEU A 25 19.00 -6.48 26.60
C LEU A 25 18.64 -7.74 27.40
N GLU A 26 17.84 -8.67 26.85
CA GLU A 26 17.52 -9.97 27.50
C GLU A 26 18.78 -10.79 27.87
N LEU A 27 19.82 -10.74 27.04
CA LEU A 27 21.11 -11.40 27.28
C LEU A 27 21.94 -10.75 28.42
N THR A 28 21.65 -9.49 28.78
CA THR A 28 22.46 -8.71 29.75
C THR A 28 21.71 -8.36 31.04
N ASP A 29 20.39 -8.18 31.02
CA ASP A 29 19.51 -8.27 32.20
C ASP A 29 18.20 -9.02 31.89
N LYS A 30 17.98 -10.11 32.63
CA LYS A 30 16.77 -10.95 32.54
C LYS A 30 15.48 -10.26 32.98
N LYS A 31 15.55 -9.06 33.56
CA LYS A 31 14.37 -8.24 33.87
C LYS A 31 13.71 -7.62 32.64
N ALA A 32 14.43 -7.53 31.52
CA ALA A 32 13.95 -6.91 30.27
C ALA A 32 12.89 -7.74 29.49
N GLY A 33 12.14 -8.62 30.15
CA GLY A 33 11.23 -9.62 29.53
C GLY A 33 9.96 -9.07 28.86
N ASN A 34 9.88 -7.77 28.59
CA ASN A 34 8.84 -7.17 27.75
C ASN A 34 9.35 -7.11 26.30
N LYS A 35 8.47 -7.33 25.32
CA LYS A 35 8.83 -7.09 23.91
C LYS A 35 8.82 -5.60 23.61
N GLN A 36 9.77 -5.15 22.79
CA GLN A 36 9.95 -3.76 22.38
C GLN A 36 10.12 -2.84 23.59
N VAL A 37 11.18 -3.09 24.37
CA VAL A 37 11.52 -2.30 25.57
C VAL A 37 11.88 -0.86 25.21
N LEU A 38 12.57 -0.68 24.07
CA LEU A 38 13.05 0.63 23.61
C LEU A 38 11.97 1.45 22.90
N ASP A 39 11.11 0.84 22.09
CA ASP A 39 9.99 1.56 21.44
C ASP A 39 9.02 2.04 22.53
N LYS A 40 9.08 3.32 22.92
CA LYS A 40 8.35 3.88 24.07
C LYS A 40 7.03 4.51 23.68
N LEU A 41 6.96 5.11 22.49
CA LEU A 41 5.75 5.80 22.02
C LEU A 41 4.72 4.79 21.49
N LYS A 42 3.44 5.12 21.65
CA LYS A 42 2.34 4.28 21.11
C LYS A 42 2.42 4.13 19.59
N VAL A 43 2.74 5.23 18.89
CA VAL A 43 2.91 5.25 17.42
C VAL A 43 4.07 4.37 16.95
N GLU A 44 5.16 4.25 17.72
CA GLU A 44 6.30 3.39 17.40
C GLU A 44 5.87 1.91 17.41
N ARG A 45 5.19 1.50 18.49
CA ARG A 45 4.66 0.14 18.67
C ARG A 45 3.59 -0.24 17.65
N GLU A 46 2.73 0.70 17.25
CA GLU A 46 1.65 0.43 16.28
C GLU A 46 2.11 0.41 14.82
N ARG A 47 3.11 1.24 14.46
CA ARG A 47 3.68 1.26 13.10
C ARG A 47 4.85 0.28 12.92
N GLY A 48 5.47 -0.17 14.02
CA GLY A 48 6.67 -1.01 13.99
C GLY A 48 7.92 -0.23 13.55
N ILE A 49 8.01 1.05 13.93
CA ILE A 49 9.13 1.93 13.57
C ILE A 49 9.64 2.63 14.83
N THR A 50 10.95 2.85 14.92
CA THR A 50 11.54 3.74 15.93
C THR A 50 11.55 5.16 15.39
N VAL A 51 11.00 6.12 16.15
CA VAL A 51 10.83 7.53 15.76
C VAL A 51 11.87 8.40 16.44
N LYS A 52 12.11 8.20 17.74
CA LYS A 52 13.18 8.88 18.48
C LYS A 52 14.27 7.89 18.86
N ALA A 53 15.54 8.30 18.77
CA ALA A 53 16.66 7.47 19.20
C ALA A 53 16.54 7.11 20.70
N GLN A 54 16.85 5.86 21.05
CA GLN A 54 16.81 5.37 22.43
C GLN A 54 18.15 4.78 22.83
N THR A 55 18.70 5.22 23.95
CA THR A 55 19.98 4.76 24.47
C THR A 55 19.77 3.81 25.65
N ALA A 56 20.46 2.68 25.63
CA ALA A 56 20.53 1.74 26.73
C ALA A 56 21.98 1.28 26.98
N SER A 57 22.38 1.31 28.24
CA SER A 57 23.60 0.69 28.75
C SER A 57 23.37 -0.80 28.99
N MET A 58 24.43 -1.58 28.86
CA MET A 58 24.49 -3.02 29.06
C MET A 58 25.79 -3.35 29.81
N PHE A 59 25.71 -4.29 30.76
CA PHE A 59 26.88 -4.83 31.45
C PHE A 59 27.13 -6.24 30.97
N TYR A 60 28.25 -6.48 30.30
CA TYR A 60 28.60 -7.79 29.75
C TYR A 60 30.00 -8.21 30.19
N THR A 61 30.19 -9.50 30.48
CA THR A 61 31.48 -10.05 30.90
C THR A 61 32.03 -10.94 29.79
N TYR A 62 33.14 -10.52 29.16
CA TYR A 62 33.80 -11.26 28.09
C TYR A 62 35.26 -11.54 28.46
N GLN A 63 35.69 -12.80 28.32
CA GLN A 63 37.05 -13.27 28.66
C GLN A 63 37.53 -12.80 30.06
N GLY A 64 36.64 -12.84 31.05
CA GLY A 64 36.91 -12.42 32.44
C GLY A 64 36.93 -10.90 32.70
N LYS A 65 36.84 -10.06 31.66
CA LYS A 65 36.74 -8.60 31.77
C LYS A 65 35.28 -8.16 31.72
N LYS A 66 34.87 -7.21 32.58
CA LYS A 66 33.54 -6.59 32.54
C LYS A 66 33.58 -5.33 31.67
N TYR A 67 32.69 -5.27 30.68
CA TYR A 67 32.53 -4.15 29.77
C TYR A 67 31.25 -3.38 30.11
N LEU A 68 31.34 -2.05 30.09
CA LEU A 68 30.20 -1.16 29.90
C LEU A 68 30.02 -0.95 28.39
N VAL A 69 28.88 -1.40 27.90
CA VAL A 69 28.48 -1.43 26.51
C VAL A 69 27.27 -0.51 26.39
N ASN A 70 27.32 0.54 25.57
CA ASN A 70 26.15 1.37 25.33
C ASN A 70 25.64 1.14 23.91
N LEU A 71 24.37 0.80 23.83
CA LEU A 71 23.53 0.65 22.66
C LEU A 71 22.82 1.98 22.42
N ILE A 72 22.92 2.52 21.21
CA ILE A 72 21.95 3.49 20.70
C ILE A 72 21.12 2.81 19.61
N ASP A 73 19.82 2.83 19.77
CA ASP A 73 18.83 2.30 18.84
C ASP A 73 18.18 3.47 18.09
N THR A 74 18.49 3.63 16.80
CA THR A 74 18.07 4.81 16.01
C THR A 74 16.81 4.55 15.18
N PRO A 75 16.16 5.61 14.67
CA PRO A 75 15.35 5.51 13.46
C PRO A 75 16.15 4.92 12.28
N GLY A 76 15.44 4.45 11.25
CA GLY A 76 16.02 3.97 9.99
C GLY A 76 15.32 4.49 8.73
N HIS A 77 14.57 5.58 8.88
CA HIS A 77 13.85 6.28 7.81
C HIS A 77 14.49 7.64 7.55
N VAL A 78 14.63 8.01 6.27
CA VAL A 78 15.29 9.23 5.78
C VAL A 78 14.83 10.53 6.46
N ASP A 79 13.52 10.71 6.68
CA ASP A 79 12.94 11.85 7.43
C ASP A 79 13.52 12.04 8.85
N PHE A 80 14.16 11.02 9.44
CA PHE A 80 14.81 11.07 10.75
C PHE A 80 16.34 10.91 10.65
N SER A 81 16.94 11.14 9.48
CA SER A 81 18.40 11.14 9.24
C SER A 81 19.18 12.03 10.22
N TYR A 82 18.59 13.12 10.70
CA TYR A 82 19.16 13.96 11.77
C TYR A 82 19.34 13.20 13.09
N GLU A 83 18.36 12.37 13.51
CA GLU A 83 18.50 11.50 14.69
C GLU A 83 19.63 10.48 14.51
N VAL A 84 19.76 9.93 13.29
CA VAL A 84 20.82 8.97 12.97
C VAL A 84 22.20 9.64 13.03
N SER A 85 22.39 10.78 12.37
CA SER A 85 23.66 11.53 12.38
C SER A 85 24.12 11.90 13.81
N ARG A 86 23.22 12.47 14.63
CA ARG A 86 23.52 12.80 16.04
C ARG A 86 23.94 11.57 16.86
N SER A 87 23.30 10.43 16.60
CA SER A 87 23.59 9.18 17.29
C SER A 87 24.91 8.54 16.84
N LEU A 88 25.24 8.60 15.54
CA LEU A 88 26.50 8.09 14.99
C LEU A 88 27.72 8.78 15.63
N ALA A 89 27.67 10.11 15.78
CA ALA A 89 28.72 10.90 16.43
C ALA A 89 28.96 10.55 17.92
N ALA A 90 28.03 9.86 18.58
CA ALA A 90 28.23 9.36 19.94
C ALA A 90 28.97 7.99 20.00
N CYS A 91 29.09 7.29 18.88
CA CYS A 91 29.54 5.90 18.82
C CYS A 91 31.01 5.74 18.36
N GLN A 92 31.51 4.49 18.40
CA GLN A 92 32.80 4.08 17.81
C GLN A 92 32.62 3.01 16.73
N GLY A 93 31.44 2.39 16.67
CA GLY A 93 31.07 1.43 15.65
C GLY A 93 29.55 1.30 15.52
N THR A 94 29.11 0.67 14.44
CA THR A 94 27.71 0.41 14.16
C THR A 94 27.49 -1.01 13.66
N ILE A 95 26.36 -1.62 14.04
CA ILE A 95 25.88 -2.84 13.41
C ILE A 95 25.18 -2.46 12.10
N LEU A 96 25.64 -3.01 10.98
CA LEU A 96 24.95 -3.00 9.69
C LEU A 96 24.06 -4.26 9.61
N LEU A 97 22.79 -4.12 9.98
CA LEU A 97 21.83 -5.23 10.06
C LEU A 97 21.03 -5.39 8.76
N VAL A 98 21.24 -6.50 8.04
CA VAL A 98 20.59 -6.80 6.76
C VAL A 98 19.69 -8.03 6.88
N ASP A 99 18.46 -7.97 6.38
CA ASP A 99 17.58 -9.15 6.29
C ASP A 99 18.08 -10.08 5.18
N SER A 100 18.48 -11.30 5.54
CA SER A 100 19.02 -12.30 4.61
C SER A 100 18.03 -12.72 3.51
N SER A 101 16.74 -12.44 3.68
CA SER A 101 15.69 -12.68 2.66
C SER A 101 15.36 -11.47 1.77
N GLN A 102 15.84 -10.28 2.14
CA GLN A 102 15.57 -9.03 1.42
C GLN A 102 16.81 -8.31 0.91
N GLY A 103 18.01 -8.60 1.41
CA GLY A 103 19.26 -7.98 0.99
C GLY A 103 19.31 -6.46 1.15
N ILE A 104 20.16 -5.81 0.38
CA ILE A 104 20.41 -4.35 0.47
C ILE A 104 19.18 -3.56 -0.02
N GLN A 105 18.79 -2.55 0.76
CA GLN A 105 17.76 -1.54 0.46
C GLN A 105 18.37 -0.14 0.34
N ALA A 106 17.64 0.84 -0.21
CA ALA A 106 18.13 2.22 -0.39
C ALA A 106 18.60 2.85 0.94
N GLN A 107 17.87 2.60 2.03
CA GLN A 107 18.24 3.00 3.39
C GLN A 107 19.54 2.35 3.86
N THR A 108 19.79 1.10 3.45
CA THR A 108 21.03 0.36 3.74
C THR A 108 22.22 1.01 3.05
N VAL A 109 22.01 1.68 1.91
CA VAL A 109 23.04 2.47 1.24
C VAL A 109 23.23 3.82 1.91
N ALA A 110 22.16 4.56 2.18
CA ALA A 110 22.23 5.92 2.74
C ALA A 110 23.00 5.97 4.07
N ASN A 111 22.55 5.24 5.10
CA ASN A 111 23.23 5.32 6.41
C ASN A 111 24.54 4.50 6.48
N PHE A 112 24.87 3.67 5.48
CA PHE A 112 26.23 3.12 5.35
C PHE A 112 27.21 4.26 5.08
N TYR A 113 26.90 5.13 4.11
CA TYR A 113 27.74 6.29 3.80
C TYR A 113 27.77 7.31 4.95
N LEU A 114 26.69 7.46 5.73
CA LEU A 114 26.74 8.26 6.97
C LEU A 114 27.72 7.66 8.00
N ALA A 115 27.63 6.36 8.30
CA ALA A 115 28.52 5.71 9.27
C ALA A 115 29.98 5.67 8.82
N PHE A 116 30.21 5.50 7.52
CA PHE A 116 31.54 5.54 6.89
C PHE A 116 32.14 6.95 6.91
N GLY A 117 31.33 8.00 6.67
CA GLY A 117 31.75 9.40 6.76
C GLY A 117 32.17 9.83 8.17
N GLU A 118 31.50 9.30 9.20
CA GLU A 118 31.87 9.45 10.62
C GLU A 118 33.06 8.55 11.04
N GLY A 119 33.63 7.74 10.12
CA GLY A 119 34.78 6.88 10.39
C GLY A 119 34.52 5.73 11.36
N LEU A 120 33.27 5.30 11.54
CA LEU A 120 32.88 4.28 12.50
C LEU A 120 33.24 2.87 12.03
N THR A 121 33.60 1.97 12.95
CA THR A 121 33.77 0.54 12.61
C THR A 121 32.42 -0.11 12.32
N ILE A 122 32.23 -0.54 11.08
CA ILE A 122 30.99 -1.19 10.62
C ILE A 122 31.09 -2.71 10.85
N VAL A 123 30.10 -3.29 11.54
CA VAL A 123 30.00 -4.73 11.81
C VAL A 123 28.81 -5.31 11.03
N PRO A 124 29.02 -6.02 9.91
CA PRO A 124 27.93 -6.60 9.11
C PRO A 124 27.29 -7.80 9.82
N ILE A 125 25.96 -7.79 9.93
CA ILE A 125 25.16 -8.86 10.54
C ILE A 125 23.97 -9.20 9.63
N LEU A 126 23.85 -10.48 9.30
CA LEU A 126 22.84 -11.03 8.40
C LEU A 126 21.73 -11.69 9.23
N ASN A 127 20.59 -11.01 9.34
CA ASN A 127 19.48 -11.38 10.20
C ASN A 127 18.43 -12.25 9.48
N LYS A 128 17.47 -12.77 10.24
CA LYS A 128 16.33 -13.58 9.78
C LYS A 128 16.68 -14.85 9.00
N VAL A 129 17.80 -15.51 9.33
CA VAL A 129 18.15 -16.81 8.72
C VAL A 129 17.17 -17.95 9.07
N ASP A 130 16.14 -17.69 9.90
CA ASP A 130 15.00 -18.58 10.13
C ASP A 130 13.94 -18.55 9.00
N LEU A 131 14.03 -17.63 8.04
CA LEU A 131 13.08 -17.54 6.93
C LEU A 131 13.44 -18.49 5.78
N PRO A 132 12.48 -19.20 5.17
CA PRO A 132 12.72 -20.16 4.09
C PRO A 132 13.13 -19.53 2.74
N GLY A 133 13.24 -18.19 2.69
CA GLY A 133 13.78 -17.43 1.56
C GLY A 133 15.03 -16.62 1.92
N ALA A 134 15.70 -16.94 3.04
CA ALA A 134 16.98 -16.35 3.40
C ALA A 134 18.12 -16.94 2.56
N ASP A 135 18.96 -16.06 2.00
CA ASP A 135 20.10 -16.40 1.15
C ASP A 135 21.34 -15.63 1.65
N VAL A 136 22.01 -16.23 2.64
CA VAL A 136 23.13 -15.60 3.37
C VAL A 136 24.31 -15.32 2.44
N GLU A 137 24.65 -16.28 1.57
CA GLU A 137 25.75 -16.17 0.61
C GLU A 137 25.51 -15.06 -0.40
N LYS A 138 24.30 -14.95 -0.96
CA LYS A 138 23.96 -13.85 -1.87
C LYS A 138 24.00 -12.48 -1.19
N VAL A 139 23.49 -12.37 0.05
CA VAL A 139 23.47 -11.08 0.74
C VAL A 139 24.87 -10.65 1.22
N ALA A 140 25.75 -11.60 1.56
CA ALA A 140 27.17 -11.35 1.76
C ALA A 140 27.82 -10.78 0.49
N ALA A 141 27.66 -11.46 -0.66
CA ALA A 141 28.18 -10.98 -1.95
C ALA A 141 27.60 -9.62 -2.38
N GLN A 142 26.33 -9.32 -2.05
CA GLN A 142 25.77 -7.98 -2.26
C GLN A 142 26.50 -6.90 -1.45
N LEU A 143 26.85 -7.18 -0.19
CA LEU A 143 27.56 -6.23 0.69
C LEU A 143 28.99 -5.97 0.20
N GLU A 144 29.71 -7.00 -0.25
CA GLU A 144 31.03 -6.86 -0.85
C GLU A 144 30.97 -6.01 -2.13
N ASN A 145 30.06 -6.35 -3.05
CA ASN A 145 29.91 -5.63 -4.33
C ASN A 145 29.40 -4.18 -4.18
N ALA A 146 28.63 -3.86 -3.14
CA ALA A 146 28.02 -2.54 -2.96
C ALA A 146 28.87 -1.57 -2.11
N PHE A 147 29.70 -2.10 -1.20
CA PHE A 147 30.33 -1.33 -0.13
C PHE A 147 31.80 -1.67 0.13
N GLU A 148 32.39 -2.66 -0.55
CA GLU A 148 33.75 -3.17 -0.31
C GLU A 148 34.02 -3.60 1.15
N VAL A 149 32.95 -3.93 1.90
CA VAL A 149 33.00 -4.41 3.28
C VAL A 149 33.42 -5.87 3.31
N ASP A 150 34.45 -6.22 4.08
CA ASP A 150 34.80 -7.61 4.39
C ASP A 150 33.61 -8.35 5.03
N THR A 151 33.06 -9.36 4.33
CA THR A 151 31.99 -10.22 4.84
C THR A 151 32.44 -11.62 5.25
N ALA A 152 33.74 -11.94 5.20
CA ALA A 152 34.24 -13.27 5.54
C ALA A 152 33.89 -13.70 6.98
N ASP A 153 33.76 -12.70 7.87
CA ASP A 153 33.35 -12.84 9.27
C ASP A 153 31.86 -12.50 9.54
N ALA A 154 31.04 -12.17 8.53
CA ALA A 154 29.69 -11.62 8.74
C ALA A 154 28.79 -12.57 9.56
N LEU A 155 28.17 -12.07 10.64
CA LEU A 155 27.41 -12.93 11.55
C LEU A 155 26.01 -13.24 11.01
N ALA A 156 25.77 -14.51 10.67
CA ALA A 156 24.46 -15.04 10.33
C ALA A 156 23.64 -15.36 11.59
N ILE A 157 22.55 -14.61 11.84
CA ILE A 157 21.73 -14.68 13.06
C ILE A 157 20.22 -14.72 12.77
N SER A 158 19.43 -15.05 13.80
CA SER A 158 18.03 -14.61 13.85
C SER A 158 17.68 -14.09 15.23
N ALA A 159 17.44 -12.78 15.32
CA ALA A 159 16.92 -12.12 16.52
C ALA A 159 15.55 -12.69 16.96
N LYS A 160 14.77 -13.24 16.02
CA LYS A 160 13.44 -13.79 16.27
C LYS A 160 13.50 -15.14 16.99
N SER A 161 14.24 -16.11 16.45
CA SER A 161 14.44 -17.44 17.08
C SER A 161 15.55 -17.45 18.14
N ASN A 162 16.28 -16.33 18.31
CA ASN A 162 17.46 -16.19 19.16
C ASN A 162 18.64 -17.08 18.75
N LEU A 163 18.79 -17.34 17.44
CA LEU A 163 19.90 -18.10 16.87
C LEU A 163 21.13 -17.21 16.68
N ASN A 164 22.27 -17.63 17.23
CA ASN A 164 23.60 -16.97 17.16
C ASN A 164 23.67 -15.53 17.73
N VAL A 165 22.62 -15.04 18.40
CA VAL A 165 22.57 -13.67 18.95
C VAL A 165 23.56 -13.47 20.11
N ASP A 166 23.88 -14.55 20.82
CA ASP A 166 24.91 -14.63 21.85
C ASP A 166 26.32 -14.27 21.35
N GLN A 167 26.60 -14.45 20.06
CA GLN A 167 27.90 -14.16 19.44
C GLN A 167 28.07 -12.68 19.06
N VAL A 168 26.97 -11.91 19.07
CA VAL A 168 26.96 -10.49 18.65
C VAL A 168 27.75 -9.60 19.61
N LEU A 169 27.54 -9.72 20.93
CA LEU A 169 28.29 -8.92 21.92
C LEU A 169 29.80 -9.23 21.93
N PRO A 170 30.26 -10.50 21.92
CA PRO A 170 31.66 -10.86 21.70
C PRO A 170 32.27 -10.19 20.47
N ARG A 171 31.63 -10.33 19.30
CA ARG A 171 32.17 -9.81 18.04
C ARG A 171 32.29 -8.28 18.03
N ILE A 172 31.35 -7.58 18.67
CA ILE A 172 31.42 -6.12 18.82
C ILE A 172 32.59 -5.72 19.73
N ILE A 173 32.81 -6.45 20.83
CA ILE A 173 33.96 -6.21 21.74
C ILE A 173 35.30 -6.50 21.04
N GLU A 174 35.32 -7.39 20.04
CA GLU A 174 36.50 -7.74 19.25
C GLU A 174 36.80 -6.76 18.10
N ARG A 175 35.77 -6.30 17.36
CA ARG A 175 35.95 -5.41 16.20
C ARG A 175 35.86 -3.91 16.53
N VAL A 176 35.00 -3.47 17.45
CA VAL A 176 34.76 -2.03 17.70
C VAL A 176 35.77 -1.46 18.70
N PRO A 177 36.51 -0.38 18.36
CA PRO A 177 37.50 0.19 19.26
C PRO A 177 36.85 0.81 20.52
N PRO A 178 37.57 0.82 21.67
CA PRO A 178 37.12 1.55 22.85
C PRO A 178 37.11 3.06 22.58
N PRO A 179 36.23 3.84 23.25
CA PRO A 179 36.28 5.29 23.17
C PRO A 179 37.63 5.83 23.68
N VAL A 180 38.18 6.80 22.96
CA VAL A 180 39.40 7.52 23.31
C VAL A 180 39.03 8.80 24.06
N GLY A 181 39.77 9.12 25.12
CA GLY A 181 39.62 10.31 25.96
C GLY A 181 40.50 10.22 27.21
N ASP A 182 40.87 11.36 27.82
CA ASP A 182 41.63 11.39 29.08
C ASP A 182 40.72 11.78 30.27
N PRO A 183 40.50 10.88 31.26
CA PRO A 183 39.76 11.21 32.49
C PRO A 183 40.37 12.34 33.35
N ARG A 184 41.63 12.75 33.08
CA ARG A 184 42.34 13.83 33.80
C ARG A 184 42.32 15.17 33.08
N ALA A 185 41.94 15.20 31.81
CA ALA A 185 41.82 16.44 31.05
C ALA A 185 40.59 17.27 31.52
N PRO A 186 40.51 18.56 31.16
CA PRO A 186 39.29 19.36 31.35
C PRO A 186 38.05 18.66 30.78
N LEU A 187 36.91 18.81 31.46
CA LEU A 187 35.65 18.23 31.02
C LEU A 187 35.29 18.71 29.60
N ARG A 188 35.09 17.74 28.69
CA ARG A 188 34.44 17.96 27.39
C ARG A 188 33.33 16.94 27.23
N ALA A 189 32.08 17.38 27.36
CA ALA A 189 30.91 16.52 27.17
C ALA A 189 30.03 17.03 26.02
N LEU A 190 29.83 16.19 25.00
CA LEU A 190 28.95 16.48 23.86
C LEU A 190 27.50 16.18 24.24
N LEU A 191 26.61 17.16 24.11
CA LEU A 191 25.16 16.96 24.18
C LEU A 191 24.64 16.44 22.84
N PHE A 192 24.10 15.21 22.79
CA PHE A 192 23.65 14.59 21.53
C PHE A 192 22.15 14.22 21.47
N ASP A 193 21.44 14.21 22.61
CA ASP A 193 19.97 14.24 22.65
C ASP A 193 19.46 14.90 23.96
N SER A 194 18.19 15.31 23.99
CA SER A 194 17.51 15.81 25.18
C SER A 194 16.01 15.52 25.15
N TRP A 195 15.36 15.46 26.31
CA TRP A 195 13.90 15.40 26.45
C TRP A 195 13.42 16.15 27.70
N TYR A 196 12.11 16.41 27.77
CA TYR A 196 11.51 17.15 28.90
C TYR A 196 10.88 16.16 29.88
N ASP A 197 11.27 16.24 31.15
CA ASP A 197 10.60 15.57 32.25
C ASP A 197 9.79 16.57 33.10
N SER A 198 8.58 16.18 33.49
CA SER A 198 7.64 17.04 34.23
C SER A 198 8.06 17.39 35.66
N TYR A 199 9.04 16.67 36.23
CA TYR A 199 9.51 16.84 37.60
C TYR A 199 10.96 17.35 37.64
N VAL A 200 11.81 16.86 36.73
CA VAL A 200 13.26 17.16 36.69
C VAL A 200 13.59 18.36 35.78
N GLY A 201 12.74 18.68 34.82
CA GLY A 201 13.03 19.67 33.77
C GLY A 201 13.68 19.01 32.56
N VAL A 202 14.61 19.70 31.88
CA VAL A 202 15.28 19.12 30.71
C VAL A 202 16.37 18.12 31.13
N ILE A 203 16.23 16.87 30.69
CA ILE A 203 17.27 15.85 30.86
C ILE A 203 18.12 15.82 29.59
N CYS A 204 19.42 15.99 29.77
CA CYS A 204 20.43 16.05 28.71
C CYS A 204 21.14 14.70 28.59
N LEU A 205 21.21 14.13 27.39
CA LEU A 205 21.97 12.90 27.11
C LEU A 205 23.33 13.26 26.50
N ILE A 206 24.39 12.91 27.22
CA ILE A 206 25.76 13.34 26.91
C ILE A 206 26.71 12.18 26.63
N ARG A 207 27.72 12.45 25.80
CA ARG A 207 28.96 11.66 25.68
C ARG A 207 30.07 12.46 26.34
N VAL A 208 30.64 11.95 27.44
CA VAL A 208 31.87 12.51 28.01
C VAL A 208 33.04 12.07 27.12
N VAL A 209 33.65 13.01 26.42
CA VAL A 209 34.86 12.79 25.61
C VAL A 209 36.07 12.83 26.53
N ASP A 210 36.22 13.89 27.33
CA ASP A 210 37.35 14.09 28.23
C ASP A 210 36.89 14.50 29.65
N GLY A 211 37.73 14.21 30.64
CA GLY A 211 37.52 14.55 32.05
C GLY A 211 36.47 13.70 32.76
N GLU A 212 35.80 14.31 33.74
CA GLU A 212 34.67 13.72 34.47
C GLU A 212 33.65 14.79 34.91
N ILE A 213 32.40 14.39 35.05
CA ILE A 213 31.27 15.20 35.54
C ILE A 213 30.55 14.48 36.69
N ARG A 214 30.18 15.21 37.74
CA ARG A 214 29.62 14.71 39.00
C ARG A 214 28.45 15.60 39.47
N PRO A 215 27.54 15.10 40.31
CA PRO A 215 26.57 15.94 41.01
C PRO A 215 27.28 17.05 41.82
N GLY A 216 26.76 18.27 41.76
CA GLY A 216 27.36 19.47 42.35
C GLY A 216 28.46 20.14 41.52
N ASP A 217 28.81 19.62 40.32
CA ASP A 217 29.66 20.38 39.39
C ASP A 217 28.92 21.60 38.83
N THR A 218 29.68 22.67 38.56
CA THR A 218 29.19 23.85 37.83
C THR A 218 29.70 23.82 36.39
N ILE A 219 28.80 23.59 35.45
CA ILE A 219 29.10 23.48 34.00
C ILE A 219 28.66 24.72 33.23
N VAL A 220 29.20 24.91 32.04
CA VAL A 220 28.88 26.00 31.11
C VAL A 220 28.58 25.44 29.73
N SER A 221 27.57 26.02 29.09
CA SER A 221 27.19 25.81 27.68
C SER A 221 28.11 26.60 26.75
N SER A 222 28.86 25.92 25.87
CA SER A 222 29.70 26.58 24.86
C SER A 222 28.89 27.32 23.78
N HIS A 223 27.63 26.93 23.58
CA HIS A 223 26.72 27.54 22.62
C HIS A 223 26.06 28.85 23.13
N SER A 224 25.84 28.96 24.45
CA SER A 224 25.03 30.04 25.03
C SER A 224 25.68 30.83 26.17
N ASP A 225 26.92 30.48 26.55
CA ASP A 225 27.67 30.98 27.71
C ASP A 225 26.92 30.84 29.07
N ARG A 226 25.80 30.10 29.09
CA ARG A 226 25.00 29.91 30.30
C ARG A 226 25.64 28.89 31.24
N THR A 227 25.63 29.24 32.52
CA THR A 227 26.16 28.41 33.61
C THR A 227 25.03 27.63 34.28
N TYR A 228 25.25 26.34 34.53
CA TYR A 228 24.28 25.43 35.15
C TYR A 228 24.94 24.61 36.28
N GLU A 229 24.15 24.28 37.30
CA GLU A 229 24.54 23.35 38.37
C GLU A 229 24.01 21.95 38.04
N VAL A 230 24.88 20.94 38.18
CA VAL A 230 24.57 19.53 37.91
C VAL A 230 23.85 18.93 39.13
N GLY A 231 22.54 18.67 39.00
CA GLY A 231 21.76 18.05 40.07
C GLY A 231 21.98 16.55 40.17
N GLU A 232 21.92 15.84 39.04
CA GLU A 232 22.14 14.39 38.97
C GLU A 232 22.88 14.01 37.68
N VAL A 233 23.64 12.91 37.73
CA VAL A 233 24.22 12.23 36.56
C VAL A 233 23.93 10.73 36.66
N GLY A 234 23.78 10.03 35.53
CA GLY A 234 23.49 8.60 35.56
C GLY A 234 23.59 7.91 34.19
N ILE A 235 23.25 6.63 34.16
CA ILE A 235 23.21 5.80 32.94
C ILE A 235 21.79 5.28 32.66
N MET A 236 21.53 4.82 31.45
CA MET A 236 20.20 4.34 31.02
C MET A 236 20.18 2.81 31.01
N HIS A 237 19.79 2.12 32.09
CA HIS A 237 20.01 0.67 32.20
C HIS A 237 18.82 -0.13 32.78
N PRO A 238 17.80 -0.46 31.96
CA PRO A 238 17.41 0.21 30.71
C PRO A 238 16.69 1.55 30.98
N GLU A 239 16.30 1.80 32.23
CA GLU A 239 15.74 3.06 32.72
C GLU A 239 16.82 3.89 33.46
N GLN A 240 16.50 5.14 33.79
CA GLN A 240 17.44 6.06 34.46
C GLN A 240 17.97 5.46 35.77
N THR A 241 19.29 5.26 35.83
CA THR A 241 20.02 4.72 36.98
C THR A 241 21.09 5.72 37.40
N PRO A 242 20.93 6.41 38.55
CA PRO A 242 21.89 7.41 39.02
C PRO A 242 23.30 6.84 39.25
N ALA A 243 24.32 7.66 39.00
CA ALA A 243 25.73 7.33 39.15
C ALA A 243 26.49 8.42 39.92
N ALA A 244 27.60 8.04 40.57
CA ALA A 244 28.43 9.00 41.32
C ALA A 244 29.23 9.97 40.41
N ALA A 245 29.50 9.56 39.18
CA ALA A 245 30.22 10.32 38.15
C ALA A 245 29.95 9.72 36.77
N LEU A 246 30.11 10.53 35.72
CA LEU A 246 30.38 10.06 34.36
C LEU A 246 31.80 10.48 33.97
N GLN A 247 32.55 9.56 33.36
CA GLN A 247 33.98 9.73 33.03
C GLN A 247 34.24 9.67 31.52
N ALA A 248 35.39 10.17 31.05
CA ALA A 248 35.84 10.07 29.67
C ALA A 248 35.60 8.68 29.06
N GLY A 249 34.95 8.64 27.89
CA GLY A 249 34.51 7.40 27.24
C GLY A 249 33.27 6.76 27.87
N GLN A 250 32.39 7.55 28.50
CA GLN A 250 31.07 7.14 28.95
C GLN A 250 29.97 7.98 28.31
N VAL A 251 28.79 7.36 28.20
CA VAL A 251 27.53 7.97 27.75
C VAL A 251 26.54 7.82 28.89
N GLY A 252 25.78 8.86 29.16
CA GLY A 252 24.86 8.91 30.29
C GLY A 252 23.99 10.17 30.25
N TYR A 253 23.02 10.24 31.16
CA TYR A 253 22.16 11.41 31.31
C TYR A 253 22.71 12.36 32.38
N VAL A 254 22.35 13.63 32.23
CA VAL A 254 22.63 14.72 33.17
C VAL A 254 21.36 15.51 33.37
N ALA A 255 20.98 15.70 34.64
CA ALA A 255 19.92 16.60 35.06
C ALA A 255 20.54 17.92 35.52
N CYS A 256 20.41 18.95 34.70
CA CYS A 256 20.62 20.35 35.07
C CYS A 256 19.25 21.03 35.15
N ASN A 257 19.10 22.04 36.02
CA ASN A 257 17.82 22.73 36.26
C ASN A 257 17.43 23.72 35.13
N MET A 258 17.50 23.25 33.88
CA MET A 258 17.09 23.91 32.65
C MET A 258 15.56 23.83 32.53
N LYS A 259 14.92 24.96 32.20
CA LYS A 259 13.45 25.07 32.21
C LYS A 259 12.84 24.85 30.83
N THR A 260 13.62 25.03 29.77
CA THR A 260 13.15 24.96 28.38
C THR A 260 14.15 24.20 27.51
N ILE A 261 13.68 23.37 26.58
CA ILE A 261 14.57 22.58 25.70
C ILE A 261 15.40 23.47 24.77
N SER A 262 14.98 24.71 24.51
CA SER A 262 15.79 25.73 23.85
C SER A 262 17.07 26.14 24.61
N GLU A 263 17.27 25.66 25.85
CA GLU A 263 18.53 25.80 26.60
C GLU A 263 19.49 24.62 26.39
N ALA A 264 18.95 23.44 26.04
CA ALA A 264 19.71 22.24 25.76
C ALA A 264 20.01 22.13 24.25
N PHE A 265 20.84 23.04 23.73
CA PHE A 265 21.18 23.04 22.30
C PHE A 265 21.95 21.77 21.92
N VAL A 266 21.32 20.88 21.14
CA VAL A 266 21.93 19.60 20.79
C VAL A 266 23.07 19.82 19.79
N GLY A 267 24.28 19.36 20.13
CA GLY A 267 25.54 19.72 19.49
C GLY A 267 26.41 20.67 20.31
N ASP A 268 25.93 21.14 21.47
CA ASP A 268 26.72 21.93 22.42
C ASP A 268 27.75 21.06 23.16
N THR A 269 28.84 21.70 23.57
CA THR A 269 29.87 21.14 24.46
C THR A 269 29.74 21.73 25.86
N PHE A 270 29.49 20.87 26.84
CA PHE A 270 29.55 21.23 28.26
C PHE A 270 30.97 21.07 28.82
N TYR A 271 31.42 22.10 29.54
CA TYR A 271 32.70 22.16 30.23
C TYR A 271 32.55 22.76 31.63
N LYS A 272 33.54 22.63 32.52
CA LYS A 272 33.46 23.18 33.88
C LYS A 272 33.83 24.66 33.90
N LEU A 273 33.09 25.48 34.67
CA LEU A 273 33.20 26.95 34.69
C LEU A 273 34.62 27.53 34.82
N ARG A 274 35.54 26.83 35.51
CA ARG A 274 36.94 27.28 35.72
C ARG A 274 37.95 26.74 34.69
N HIS A 275 37.49 25.93 33.74
CA HIS A 275 38.31 25.24 32.76
C HIS A 275 37.66 25.33 31.37
N PRO A 276 37.71 26.50 30.71
CA PRO A 276 37.26 26.64 29.33
C PRO A 276 38.06 25.72 28.41
N VAL A 277 37.39 25.23 27.37
CA VAL A 277 37.90 24.25 26.40
C VAL A 277 37.58 24.69 24.99
N GLU A 278 38.32 24.17 24.01
CA GLU A 278 37.90 24.24 22.61
C GLU A 278 36.65 23.34 22.41
N PRO A 279 35.53 23.87 21.89
CA PRO A 279 34.31 23.09 21.69
C PRO A 279 34.51 21.90 20.74
N LEU A 280 33.72 20.86 20.95
CA LEU A 280 33.64 19.72 20.03
C LEU A 280 32.85 20.14 18.76
N PRO A 281 33.03 19.44 17.63
CA PRO A 281 32.24 19.69 16.42
C PRO A 281 30.73 19.53 16.70
N GLY A 282 29.99 20.62 16.57
CA GLY A 282 28.54 20.64 16.76
C GLY A 282 27.77 20.22 15.50
N PHE A 283 26.49 19.89 15.66
CA PHE A 283 25.63 19.45 14.56
C PHE A 283 25.11 20.59 13.69
N VAL A 284 24.90 20.32 12.40
CA VAL A 284 24.17 21.22 11.51
C VAL A 284 22.68 21.19 11.89
N PRO A 285 22.02 22.33 12.19
CA PRO A 285 20.62 22.34 12.59
C PRO A 285 19.69 21.72 11.55
N ALA A 286 18.73 20.92 12.02
CA ALA A 286 17.77 20.23 11.17
C ALA A 286 16.92 21.22 10.35
N LYS A 287 16.88 21.03 9.03
CA LYS A 287 16.11 21.87 8.10
C LYS A 287 14.72 21.26 7.88
N SER A 288 13.66 22.00 8.19
CA SER A 288 12.30 21.61 7.79
C SER A 288 12.15 21.72 6.26
N MET A 289 11.95 20.60 5.58
CA MET A 289 11.77 20.54 4.11
C MET A 289 10.29 20.50 3.70
N VAL A 290 9.38 20.11 4.60
CA VAL A 290 7.95 19.91 4.33
C VAL A 290 7.11 20.77 5.26
N PHE A 291 6.30 21.67 4.72
CA PHE A 291 5.43 22.57 5.47
C PHE A 291 3.95 22.28 5.21
N ALA A 292 3.15 22.21 6.27
CA ALA A 292 1.69 22.09 6.21
C ALA A 292 1.02 22.99 7.25
N GLY A 293 -0.17 23.51 6.93
CA GLY A 293 -1.01 24.20 7.89
C GLY A 293 -1.85 23.20 8.68
N ILE A 294 -1.83 23.29 10.01
CA ILE A 294 -2.68 22.53 10.93
C ILE A 294 -3.71 23.48 11.53
N PHE A 295 -4.99 23.11 11.44
CA PHE A 295 -6.12 23.89 11.94
C PHE A 295 -7.03 22.98 12.77
N PRO A 296 -7.71 23.47 13.83
CA PRO A 296 -8.68 22.66 14.56
C PRO A 296 -9.96 22.48 13.72
N ILE A 297 -10.71 21.40 13.96
CA ILE A 297 -12.03 21.21 13.33
C ILE A 297 -13.07 22.18 13.91
N ASP A 298 -12.99 22.47 15.21
CA ASP A 298 -13.79 23.48 15.90
C ASP A 298 -12.90 24.65 16.32
N ALA A 299 -13.27 25.89 15.99
CA ALA A 299 -12.51 27.07 16.40
C ALA A 299 -12.36 27.20 17.93
N ASN A 300 -13.26 26.61 18.71
CA ASN A 300 -13.18 26.57 20.17
C ASN A 300 -12.03 25.67 20.69
N ASP A 301 -11.57 24.69 19.90
CA ASP A 301 -10.45 23.81 20.27
C ASP A 301 -9.07 24.51 20.09
N TYR A 302 -9.02 25.71 19.50
CA TYR A 302 -7.76 26.43 19.21
C TYR A 302 -6.82 26.58 20.44
N PRO A 303 -7.27 27.02 21.63
CA PRO A 303 -6.36 27.21 22.78
C PRO A 303 -5.76 25.89 23.29
N ARG A 304 -6.56 24.81 23.27
CA ARG A 304 -6.11 23.45 23.62
C ARG A 304 -5.07 22.93 22.63
N LEU A 305 -5.25 23.25 21.34
CA LEU A 305 -4.32 22.86 20.28
C LEU A 305 -3.01 23.65 20.31
N ASP A 306 -3.04 24.94 20.70
CA ASP A 306 -1.84 25.75 20.96
C ASP A 306 -0.97 25.09 22.03
N GLU A 307 -1.56 24.82 23.20
CA GLU A 307 -0.89 24.15 24.32
C GLU A 307 -0.39 22.73 23.96
N SER A 308 -1.12 22.00 23.11
CA SER A 308 -0.73 20.65 22.68
C SER A 308 0.44 20.68 21.70
N ILE A 309 0.47 21.63 20.75
CA ILE A 309 1.58 21.82 19.81
C ILE A 309 2.82 22.29 20.56
N GLU A 310 2.70 23.24 21.49
CA GLU A 310 3.82 23.71 22.31
C GLU A 310 4.43 22.55 23.13
N LYS A 311 3.62 21.75 23.83
CA LYS A 311 4.09 20.59 24.62
C LYS A 311 4.71 19.48 23.77
N LEU A 312 4.20 19.24 22.56
CA LEU A 312 4.76 18.21 21.67
C LEU A 312 6.08 18.70 21.04
N THR A 313 6.14 19.96 20.62
CA THR A 313 7.34 20.59 20.03
C THR A 313 8.49 20.72 21.02
N LEU A 314 8.23 20.83 22.34
CA LEU A 314 9.30 20.71 23.35
C LEU A 314 10.13 19.43 23.13
N ASN A 315 9.46 18.28 22.96
CA ASN A 315 10.13 16.99 22.81
C ASN A 315 10.60 16.70 21.37
N ASP A 316 10.21 17.53 20.40
CA ASP A 316 10.63 17.45 18.99
C ASP A 316 11.04 18.84 18.47
N ALA A 317 12.24 19.25 18.85
CA ALA A 317 12.85 20.52 18.45
C ALA A 317 13.18 20.60 16.93
N SER A 318 12.86 19.57 16.14
CA SER A 318 13.01 19.59 14.68
C SER A 318 11.77 20.15 13.95
N VAL A 319 10.66 20.35 14.68
CA VAL A 319 9.43 20.96 14.16
C VAL A 319 9.47 22.48 14.29
N SER A 320 9.43 23.20 13.16
CA SER A 320 9.28 24.66 13.17
C SER A 320 7.81 25.05 13.30
N VAL A 321 7.47 25.88 14.29
CA VAL A 321 6.09 26.33 14.57
C VAL A 321 5.91 27.81 14.22
N GLN A 322 4.88 28.15 13.46
CA GLN A 322 4.45 29.53 13.18
C GLN A 322 2.91 29.61 13.25
N LYS A 323 2.33 30.73 13.70
CA LYS A 323 0.85 30.90 13.76
C LYS A 323 0.32 31.41 12.41
N GLU A 324 -0.74 30.80 11.90
CA GLU A 324 -1.34 31.04 10.58
C GLU A 324 -2.83 31.41 10.74
N THR A 325 -3.41 32.12 9.76
CA THR A 325 -4.86 32.39 9.72
C THR A 325 -5.38 32.29 8.29
N SER A 326 -6.45 31.54 8.12
CA SER A 326 -7.04 31.17 6.83
C SER A 326 -8.49 31.63 6.74
N ASN A 327 -8.84 32.29 5.63
CA ASN A 327 -10.21 32.72 5.33
C ASN A 327 -11.24 31.58 5.28
N ALA A 328 -10.79 30.32 5.19
CA ALA A 328 -11.66 29.13 5.10
C ALA A 328 -11.59 28.20 6.32
N LEU A 329 -10.55 28.32 7.17
CA LEU A 329 -10.31 27.43 8.32
C LEU A 329 -10.18 28.16 9.66
N GLY A 330 -10.14 29.49 9.68
CA GLY A 330 -9.90 30.26 10.90
C GLY A 330 -8.42 30.27 11.29
N GLN A 331 -8.14 30.28 12.59
CA GLN A 331 -6.78 30.33 13.14
C GLN A 331 -6.16 28.92 13.24
N GLY A 332 -4.85 28.83 13.03
CA GLY A 332 -4.09 27.58 13.07
C GLY A 332 -2.59 27.81 13.13
N TRP A 333 -1.80 26.80 12.76
CA TRP A 333 -0.35 26.83 12.79
C TRP A 333 0.23 26.32 11.48
N ARG A 334 1.17 27.07 10.92
CA ARG A 334 2.06 26.61 9.86
C ARG A 334 3.20 25.83 10.51
N LEU A 335 3.16 24.50 10.39
CA LEU A 335 4.20 23.62 10.90
C LEU A 335 5.15 23.19 9.78
N GLY A 336 6.43 23.07 10.12
CA GLY A 336 7.49 22.59 9.24
C GLY A 336 8.16 21.36 9.81
N PHE A 337 8.27 20.31 8.99
CA PHE A 337 8.76 18.98 9.32
C PHE A 337 9.95 18.61 8.43
N LEU A 338 10.72 17.61 8.87
CA LEU A 338 11.85 17.07 8.10
C LEU A 338 11.38 16.33 6.84
N GLY A 339 10.24 15.64 6.91
CA GLY A 339 9.61 14.96 5.78
C GLY A 339 8.16 14.56 6.04
N THR A 340 7.56 13.81 5.10
CA THR A 340 6.14 13.44 5.15
C THR A 340 5.79 12.39 6.21
N LEU A 341 6.68 11.44 6.51
CA LEU A 341 6.46 10.47 7.60
C LEU A 341 6.54 11.17 8.95
N HIS A 342 7.49 12.10 9.13
CA HIS A 342 7.57 12.90 10.34
C HIS A 342 6.25 13.69 10.54
N MET A 343 5.75 14.40 9.52
CA MET A 343 4.44 15.05 9.58
C MET A 343 3.31 14.09 10.00
N ASP A 344 3.23 12.90 9.38
CA ASP A 344 2.20 11.90 9.69
C ASP A 344 2.34 11.27 11.09
N VAL A 345 3.55 11.25 11.67
CA VAL A 345 3.81 10.81 13.04
C VAL A 345 3.43 11.90 14.04
N PHE A 346 3.88 13.14 13.83
CA PHE A 346 3.54 14.28 14.69
C PHE A 346 2.02 14.50 14.75
N ARG A 347 1.34 14.36 13.60
CA ARG A 347 -0.12 14.32 13.52
C ARG A 347 -0.72 13.23 14.44
N GLN A 348 -0.28 11.98 14.30
CA GLN A 348 -0.85 10.88 15.09
C GLN A 348 -0.62 11.11 16.59
N ARG A 349 0.52 11.68 16.99
CA ARG A 349 0.78 12.05 18.39
C ARG A 349 -0.18 13.13 18.89
N LEU A 350 -0.48 14.17 18.09
CA LEU A 350 -1.54 15.14 18.45
C LEU A 350 -2.93 14.49 18.58
N GLU A 351 -3.31 13.64 17.62
CA GLU A 351 -4.61 12.96 17.61
C GLU A 351 -4.78 11.94 18.78
N GLU A 352 -3.69 11.32 19.26
CA GLU A 352 -3.75 10.25 20.27
C GLU A 352 -3.30 10.64 21.68
N GLU A 353 -2.23 11.42 21.82
CA GLU A 353 -1.68 11.81 23.14
C GLU A 353 -2.43 13.02 23.72
N TYR A 354 -3.02 13.86 22.86
CA TYR A 354 -3.71 15.09 23.24
C TYR A 354 -5.20 15.11 22.86
N ASP A 355 -5.73 14.08 22.18
CA ASP A 355 -7.12 14.03 21.65
C ASP A 355 -7.46 15.28 20.81
N ALA A 356 -6.48 15.71 19.99
CA ALA A 356 -6.62 16.89 19.13
C ALA A 356 -7.34 16.56 17.82
N ARG A 357 -8.44 17.26 17.53
CA ARG A 357 -9.27 17.04 16.34
C ARG A 357 -8.87 18.03 15.24
N ILE A 358 -7.96 17.61 14.37
CA ILE A 358 -7.23 18.51 13.46
C ILE A 358 -7.49 18.28 11.96
N ILE A 359 -7.24 19.33 11.19
CA ILE A 359 -7.26 19.42 9.74
C ILE A 359 -5.84 19.76 9.30
N ILE A 360 -5.27 19.01 8.35
CA ILE A 360 -3.97 19.31 7.76
C ILE A 360 -4.15 19.69 6.28
N THR A 361 -3.53 20.78 5.84
CA THR A 361 -3.55 21.20 4.43
C THR A 361 -2.72 20.27 3.55
N GLN A 362 -2.74 20.48 2.22
CA GLN A 362 -1.72 19.88 1.37
C GLN A 362 -0.31 20.29 1.88
N PRO A 363 0.64 19.34 2.00
CA PRO A 363 2.03 19.66 2.30
C PRO A 363 2.70 20.38 1.12
N THR A 364 3.71 21.19 1.43
CA THR A 364 4.38 22.11 0.51
C THR A 364 5.86 22.22 0.86
N VAL A 365 6.68 22.79 -0.02
CA VAL A 365 8.13 22.93 0.17
C VAL A 365 8.54 24.40 0.26
N PRO A 366 9.66 24.75 0.93
CA PRO A 366 10.16 26.12 0.97
C PRO A 366 10.76 26.50 -0.38
N TYR A 367 10.11 27.38 -1.13
CA TYR A 367 10.66 27.92 -2.38
C TYR A 367 11.52 29.15 -2.09
N ARG A 368 12.49 29.47 -2.96
CA ARG A 368 13.27 30.71 -2.86
C ARG A 368 12.98 31.64 -4.02
N ILE A 369 12.84 32.92 -3.71
CA ILE A 369 12.98 34.02 -4.66
C ILE A 369 14.43 34.51 -4.53
N VAL A 370 15.14 34.62 -5.64
CA VAL A 370 16.39 35.39 -5.71
C VAL A 370 16.12 36.63 -6.54
N THR A 371 16.41 37.80 -5.96
CA THR A 371 16.46 39.05 -6.74
C THR A 371 17.72 39.04 -7.60
N GLN A 372 17.58 39.20 -8.91
CA GLN A 372 18.74 39.37 -9.78
C GLN A 372 19.53 40.62 -9.35
N PRO A 373 20.87 40.60 -9.42
CA PRO A 373 21.68 41.77 -9.15
C PRO A 373 21.32 42.88 -10.14
N SER A 374 21.14 44.10 -9.61
CA SER A 374 21.06 45.31 -10.43
C SER A 374 22.38 45.51 -11.20
N ALA A 375 22.36 46.31 -12.27
CA ALA A 375 23.57 46.76 -12.99
C ALA A 375 24.44 47.76 -12.17
N ASP A 376 24.37 47.65 -10.85
CA ASP A 376 25.11 48.38 -9.82
C ASP A 376 25.50 47.30 -8.79
N GLU A 377 26.75 46.86 -8.84
CA GLU A 377 27.27 45.67 -8.14
C GLU A 377 27.31 45.83 -6.61
N SER A 378 26.91 47.00 -6.09
CA SER A 378 26.97 47.37 -4.67
C SER A 378 25.90 46.73 -3.78
N ARG A 379 24.95 45.96 -4.33
CA ARG A 379 23.85 45.33 -3.56
C ARG A 379 23.83 43.81 -3.74
N PRO A 380 24.09 43.01 -2.69
CA PRO A 380 23.93 41.56 -2.77
C PRO A 380 22.45 41.20 -2.97
N GLY A 381 22.17 40.27 -3.88
CA GLY A 381 20.82 39.78 -4.14
C GLY A 381 20.21 39.14 -2.90
N THR A 382 19.09 39.69 -2.43
CA THR A 382 18.39 39.15 -1.25
C THR A 382 17.58 37.92 -1.65
N ALA A 383 17.88 36.79 -1.02
CA ALA A 383 17.13 35.56 -1.16
C ALA A 383 15.97 35.53 -0.14
N VAL A 384 14.73 35.40 -0.62
CA VAL A 384 13.52 35.36 0.22
C VAL A 384 12.86 33.99 0.12
N THR A 385 12.73 33.29 1.24
CA THR A 385 12.08 31.96 1.30
C THR A 385 10.57 32.09 1.43
N ILE A 386 9.84 31.72 0.38
CA ILE A 386 8.39 31.53 0.35
C ILE A 386 8.06 30.22 1.08
N ARG A 387 7.28 30.27 2.16
CA ARG A 387 6.74 29.09 2.85
C ARG A 387 5.28 28.80 2.51
N THR A 388 4.48 29.81 2.16
CA THR A 388 3.07 29.65 1.80
C THR A 388 2.79 30.10 0.36
N PRO A 389 1.76 29.55 -0.31
CA PRO A 389 1.25 30.10 -1.56
C PRO A 389 0.76 31.56 -1.43
N ALA A 390 0.44 32.04 -0.24
CA ALA A 390 0.06 33.43 -0.01
C ALA A 390 1.23 34.39 -0.26
N GLU A 391 2.40 34.09 0.32
CA GLU A 391 3.67 34.85 0.17
C GLU A 391 4.19 34.92 -1.27
N PHE A 392 3.78 34.00 -2.16
CA PHE A 392 4.26 33.98 -3.53
C PHE A 392 3.86 35.27 -4.29
N PRO A 393 4.83 35.99 -4.89
CA PRO A 393 4.65 37.35 -5.39
C PRO A 393 3.68 37.45 -6.56
N ASP A 394 3.10 38.63 -6.77
CA ASP A 394 2.12 38.82 -7.83
C ASP A 394 2.82 38.87 -9.20
N HIS A 395 2.18 38.36 -10.26
CA HIS A 395 2.81 38.25 -11.59
C HIS A 395 3.26 39.63 -12.15
N LYS A 396 2.64 40.73 -11.70
CA LYS A 396 3.03 42.10 -12.04
C LYS A 396 4.31 42.58 -11.35
N GLU A 397 4.72 41.93 -10.27
CA GLU A 397 5.92 42.24 -9.49
C GLU A 397 7.08 41.37 -9.97
N MET A 398 6.85 40.07 -10.19
CA MET A 398 7.79 39.14 -10.82
C MET A 398 8.39 39.70 -12.12
N VAL A 399 7.54 40.23 -13.00
CA VAL A 399 7.93 40.80 -14.30
C VAL A 399 8.64 42.16 -14.17
N LYS A 400 8.52 42.85 -13.03
CA LYS A 400 9.19 44.15 -12.79
C LYS A 400 10.56 44.01 -12.12
N GLN A 401 10.78 42.94 -11.36
CA GLN A 401 11.96 42.75 -10.52
C GLN A 401 12.88 41.62 -11.00
N THR A 402 12.56 41.03 -12.16
CA THR A 402 13.27 39.89 -12.79
C THR A 402 13.63 38.81 -11.76
N LEU A 403 12.62 38.36 -11.02
CA LEU A 403 12.79 37.43 -9.91
C LEU A 403 13.07 36.01 -10.41
N GLU A 404 14.21 35.45 -10.04
CA GLU A 404 14.50 34.03 -10.25
C GLU A 404 13.82 33.21 -9.15
N LEU A 405 12.99 32.25 -9.56
CA LEU A 405 12.36 31.30 -8.65
C LEU A 405 13.16 30.00 -8.62
N GLN A 406 13.42 29.52 -7.41
CA GLN A 406 14.13 28.28 -7.15
C GLN A 406 13.28 27.35 -6.28
N GLU A 407 13.28 26.06 -6.60
CA GLU A 407 12.70 25.01 -5.75
C GLU A 407 13.79 24.12 -5.13
N PRO A 408 13.53 23.55 -3.94
CA PRO A 408 14.46 22.63 -3.30
C PRO A 408 14.50 21.29 -4.05
N MET A 409 15.70 20.83 -4.33
CA MET A 409 16.01 19.58 -5.03
C MET A 409 16.58 18.56 -4.05
N VAL A 410 16.39 17.27 -4.34
CA VAL A 410 16.98 16.18 -3.58
C VAL A 410 17.65 15.15 -4.49
N SER A 411 18.74 14.56 -4.00
CA SER A 411 19.42 13.43 -4.62
C SER A 411 18.70 12.16 -4.20
N ALA A 412 17.87 11.59 -5.06
CA ALA A 412 17.07 10.41 -4.76
C ALA A 412 17.80 9.13 -5.15
N THR A 413 17.93 8.20 -4.21
CA THR A 413 18.48 6.85 -4.43
C THR A 413 17.36 5.82 -4.37
N LEU A 414 17.22 5.00 -5.41
CA LEU A 414 16.20 3.96 -5.55
C LEU A 414 16.85 2.60 -5.76
N ILE A 415 16.39 1.56 -5.06
CA ILE A 415 16.85 0.18 -5.27
C ILE A 415 15.66 -0.74 -5.51
N PHE A 416 15.68 -1.45 -6.64
CA PHE A 416 14.57 -2.27 -7.12
C PHE A 416 15.05 -3.43 -8.02
N PRO A 417 14.23 -4.49 -8.23
CA PRO A 417 14.52 -5.54 -9.19
C PRO A 417 14.60 -5.03 -10.64
N GLN A 418 15.57 -5.52 -11.43
CA GLN A 418 15.87 -5.03 -12.79
C GLN A 418 14.64 -4.97 -13.72
N GLU A 419 13.69 -5.90 -13.58
CA GLU A 419 12.45 -5.94 -14.36
C GLU A 419 11.60 -4.66 -14.29
N TYR A 420 11.76 -3.86 -13.23
CA TYR A 420 11.04 -2.60 -13.04
C TYR A 420 11.76 -1.37 -13.63
N LEU A 421 13.02 -1.48 -14.11
CA LEU A 421 13.87 -0.33 -14.49
C LEU A 421 13.17 0.67 -15.42
N GLY A 422 12.51 0.19 -16.49
CA GLY A 422 11.77 1.06 -17.42
C GLY A 422 10.60 1.80 -16.75
N ALA A 423 9.90 1.16 -15.80
CA ALA A 423 8.79 1.77 -15.07
C ALA A 423 9.27 2.77 -14.00
N MET A 424 10.49 2.61 -13.48
CA MET A 424 11.15 3.52 -12.55
C MET A 424 11.71 4.76 -13.27
N LEU A 425 12.36 4.58 -14.43
CA LEU A 425 12.79 5.68 -15.30
C LEU A 425 11.61 6.54 -15.76
N GLU A 426 10.50 5.92 -16.19
CA GLU A 426 9.25 6.63 -16.51
C GLU A 426 8.72 7.41 -15.30
N LEU A 427 8.79 6.85 -14.08
CA LEU A 427 8.32 7.51 -12.87
C LEU A 427 9.15 8.76 -12.54
N CYS A 428 10.49 8.65 -12.57
CA CYS A 428 11.38 9.76 -12.29
C CYS A 428 11.18 10.88 -13.33
N SER A 429 11.15 10.53 -14.62
CA SER A 429 10.89 11.49 -15.71
C SER A 429 9.52 12.18 -15.59
N ALA A 430 8.46 11.43 -15.25
CA ALA A 430 7.13 11.98 -15.02
C ALA A 430 7.05 12.94 -13.82
N HIS A 431 8.03 12.88 -12.91
CA HIS A 431 8.23 13.77 -11.77
C HIS A 431 9.43 14.70 -11.94
N ARG A 432 9.77 15.06 -13.19
CA ARG A 432 10.81 16.05 -13.52
C ARG A 432 12.20 15.71 -12.98
N GLY A 433 12.48 14.42 -12.77
CA GLY A 433 13.80 13.93 -12.37
C GLY A 433 14.79 14.04 -13.52
N ASP A 434 15.95 14.62 -13.23
CA ASP A 434 17.06 14.79 -14.18
C ASP A 434 18.20 13.79 -13.89
N ALA A 435 19.07 13.60 -14.88
CA ALA A 435 20.27 12.77 -14.86
C ALA A 435 20.13 11.42 -14.11
N PRO A 436 19.24 10.50 -14.56
CA PRO A 436 19.07 9.20 -13.92
C PRO A 436 20.24 8.25 -14.24
N GLU A 437 21.26 8.27 -13.40
CA GLU A 437 22.35 7.29 -13.39
C GLU A 437 21.88 5.97 -12.75
N TYR A 438 22.40 4.84 -13.20
CA TYR A 438 22.11 3.55 -12.56
C TYR A 438 23.27 2.55 -12.65
N THR A 439 23.38 1.73 -11.61
CA THR A 439 24.36 0.64 -11.47
C THR A 439 23.66 -0.66 -11.07
N PHE A 440 24.29 -1.80 -11.36
CA PHE A 440 23.80 -3.12 -10.95
C PHE A 440 24.48 -3.54 -9.65
N ILE A 441 23.69 -3.93 -8.64
CA ILE A 441 24.22 -4.46 -7.36
C ILE A 441 24.49 -5.96 -7.49
N ASP A 442 23.59 -6.65 -8.19
CA ASP A 442 23.72 -8.05 -8.59
C ASP A 442 22.96 -8.28 -9.91
N GLU A 443 22.94 -9.51 -10.42
CA GLU A 443 22.22 -9.89 -11.65
C GLU A 443 20.70 -9.63 -11.63
N THR A 444 20.14 -9.27 -10.47
CA THR A 444 18.70 -9.11 -10.22
C THR A 444 18.29 -7.70 -9.81
N ARG A 445 19.22 -6.83 -9.37
CA ARG A 445 18.93 -5.53 -8.74
C ARG A 445 19.69 -4.36 -9.33
N VAL A 446 18.96 -3.25 -9.47
CA VAL A 446 19.49 -1.96 -9.93
C VAL A 446 19.41 -0.96 -8.78
N LEU A 447 20.49 -0.20 -8.60
CA LEU A 447 20.53 1.06 -7.87
C LEU A 447 20.42 2.18 -8.89
N LEU A 448 19.46 3.09 -8.73
CA LEU A 448 19.28 4.27 -9.59
C LEU A 448 19.41 5.52 -8.73
N LYS A 449 20.24 6.48 -9.16
CA LYS A 449 20.35 7.83 -8.59
C LYS A 449 19.78 8.85 -9.57
N CYS A 450 18.99 9.80 -9.10
CA CYS A 450 18.49 10.90 -9.92
C CYS A 450 18.20 12.14 -9.07
N THR A 451 18.28 13.34 -9.65
CA THR A 451 17.95 14.57 -8.95
C THR A 451 16.48 14.90 -9.17
N LEU A 452 15.68 14.94 -8.10
CA LEU A 452 14.24 15.17 -8.12
C LEU A 452 13.85 16.45 -7.36
N PRO A 453 12.86 17.24 -7.81
CA PRO A 453 12.33 18.34 -7.03
C PRO A 453 11.52 17.82 -5.83
N MET A 454 11.77 18.36 -4.63
CA MET A 454 11.11 17.89 -3.40
C MET A 454 9.58 18.05 -3.46
N ALA A 455 9.09 19.06 -4.18
CA ALA A 455 7.66 19.30 -4.43
C ALA A 455 6.96 18.11 -5.11
N GLU A 456 7.69 17.29 -5.87
CA GLU A 456 7.14 16.13 -6.57
C GLU A 456 7.03 14.91 -5.65
N ILE A 457 8.04 14.73 -4.78
CA ILE A 457 8.14 13.61 -3.85
C ILE A 457 7.05 13.66 -2.77
N VAL A 458 6.85 14.86 -2.21
CA VAL A 458 5.94 15.15 -1.09
C VAL A 458 4.46 14.88 -1.39
N ASN A 459 4.07 14.78 -2.66
CA ASN A 459 2.66 14.66 -3.08
C ASN A 459 2.15 13.21 -3.21
N ASP A 460 2.69 12.43 -4.15
CA ASP A 460 2.20 11.08 -4.45
C ASP A 460 3.28 10.12 -5.03
N PHE A 461 4.56 10.53 -5.00
CA PHE A 461 5.66 9.77 -5.59
C PHE A 461 5.83 8.39 -4.94
N TYR A 462 5.83 8.31 -3.61
CA TYR A 462 6.07 7.06 -2.88
C TYR A 462 4.96 6.01 -3.13
N GLU A 463 3.70 6.43 -3.27
CA GLU A 463 2.60 5.53 -3.61
C GLU A 463 2.70 5.03 -5.04
N LYS A 464 3.02 5.91 -6.00
CA LYS A 464 3.29 5.53 -7.40
C LYS A 464 4.47 4.58 -7.51
N LEU A 465 5.53 4.82 -6.74
CA LEU A 465 6.72 3.98 -6.68
C LEU A 465 6.35 2.55 -6.27
N LYS A 466 5.77 2.40 -5.06
CA LYS A 466 5.34 1.08 -4.56
C LYS A 466 4.32 0.42 -5.48
N SER A 467 3.40 1.18 -6.10
CA SER A 467 2.43 0.63 -7.05
C SER A 467 3.06 0.18 -8.38
N LYS A 468 4.10 0.86 -8.87
CA LYS A 468 4.82 0.47 -10.10
C LYS A 468 5.82 -0.66 -9.87
N SER A 469 6.38 -0.78 -8.67
CA SER A 469 7.38 -1.78 -8.29
C SER A 469 6.80 -3.05 -7.64
N SER A 470 5.47 -3.21 -7.61
CA SER A 470 4.77 -4.25 -6.81
C SER A 470 5.18 -4.30 -5.32
N GLY A 471 5.63 -3.17 -4.76
CA GLY A 471 6.15 -3.05 -3.39
C GLY A 471 7.68 -3.17 -3.25
N TYR A 472 8.37 -3.79 -4.21
CA TYR A 472 9.79 -4.17 -4.13
C TYR A 472 10.81 -3.03 -4.23
N ALA A 473 10.43 -1.81 -4.64
CA ALA A 473 11.34 -0.68 -4.66
C ALA A 473 11.50 -0.09 -3.26
N SER A 474 12.74 0.19 -2.88
CA SER A 474 13.11 1.09 -1.78
C SER A 474 13.56 2.43 -2.35
N PHE A 475 13.37 3.50 -1.60
CA PHE A 475 13.66 4.89 -2.00
C PHE A 475 14.14 5.66 -0.79
N ASP A 476 15.23 6.41 -0.97
CA ASP A 476 15.88 7.30 0.00
C ASP A 476 16.27 8.61 -0.69
N TYR A 477 16.53 9.70 0.04
CA TYR A 477 16.81 11.00 -0.55
C TYR A 477 17.62 11.97 0.34
N GLU A 478 18.53 12.73 -0.27
CA GLU A 478 19.41 13.69 0.43
C GLU A 478 19.23 15.13 -0.11
N ASP A 479 19.48 16.15 0.71
CA ASP A 479 19.39 17.58 0.32
C ASP A 479 20.38 17.90 -0.81
N ALA A 480 19.88 18.18 -2.02
CA ALA A 480 20.67 18.59 -3.18
C ALA A 480 20.61 20.11 -3.45
N GLY A 481 20.19 20.90 -2.45
CA GLY A 481 20.12 22.35 -2.55
C GLY A 481 18.92 22.84 -3.34
N TYR A 482 19.13 23.85 -4.19
CA TYR A 482 18.07 24.60 -4.88
C TYR A 482 18.41 24.77 -6.37
N ALA A 483 17.43 24.56 -7.24
CA ALA A 483 17.56 24.78 -8.68
C ALA A 483 16.50 25.76 -9.20
N VAL A 484 16.85 26.53 -10.24
CA VAL A 484 15.96 27.48 -10.90
C VAL A 484 14.83 26.74 -11.64
N SER A 485 13.59 27.21 -11.50
CA SER A 485 12.41 26.48 -11.96
C SER A 485 11.25 27.38 -12.41
N ASP A 486 10.51 26.94 -13.44
CA ASP A 486 9.36 27.68 -13.99
C ASP A 486 8.08 27.42 -13.16
N LEU A 487 8.07 28.00 -11.97
CA LEU A 487 6.98 27.91 -11.00
C LEU A 487 5.91 28.97 -11.22
N VAL A 488 4.65 28.59 -11.04
CA VAL A 488 3.50 29.51 -11.10
C VAL A 488 2.52 29.25 -9.95
N LYS A 489 2.03 30.34 -9.33
CA LYS A 489 0.92 30.35 -8.37
C LYS A 489 -0.39 30.06 -9.12
N MET A 490 -1.01 28.92 -8.80
CA MET A 490 -2.34 28.57 -9.27
C MET A 490 -3.38 28.85 -8.18
N ASN A 491 -4.31 29.76 -8.48
CA ASN A 491 -5.42 30.12 -7.60
C ASN A 491 -6.71 29.41 -8.03
N VAL A 492 -7.42 28.81 -7.07
CA VAL A 492 -8.79 28.33 -7.25
C VAL A 492 -9.77 29.46 -6.97
N LEU A 493 -10.80 29.62 -7.81
CA LEU A 493 -11.89 30.56 -7.59
C LEU A 493 -13.26 29.88 -7.65
N LEU A 494 -14.15 30.30 -6.74
CA LEU A 494 -15.57 29.98 -6.72
C LEU A 494 -16.36 31.26 -7.02
N ASN A 495 -17.12 31.29 -8.11
CA ASN A 495 -17.83 32.49 -8.58
C ASN A 495 -16.95 33.76 -8.57
N THR A 496 -15.74 33.66 -9.13
CA THR A 496 -14.72 34.74 -9.21
C THR A 496 -14.15 35.25 -7.88
N LYS A 497 -14.49 34.67 -6.74
CA LYS A 497 -13.75 34.88 -5.48
C LYS A 497 -12.65 33.81 -5.33
N PRO A 498 -11.41 34.17 -4.95
CA PRO A 498 -10.36 33.19 -4.65
C PRO A 498 -10.71 32.38 -3.40
N VAL A 499 -10.10 31.19 -3.29
CA VAL A 499 -10.13 30.34 -2.08
C VAL A 499 -8.67 30.03 -1.71
N ASP A 500 -8.11 30.83 -0.81
CA ASP A 500 -6.66 30.87 -0.56
C ASP A 500 -6.12 29.54 -0.03
N ALA A 501 -6.89 28.84 0.79
CA ALA A 501 -6.59 27.50 1.31
C ALA A 501 -6.61 26.38 0.25
N LEU A 502 -6.90 26.71 -1.02
CA LEU A 502 -6.78 25.83 -2.19
C LEU A 502 -5.79 26.37 -3.25
N ALA A 503 -5.10 27.48 -2.97
CA ALA A 503 -4.03 27.96 -3.84
C ALA A 503 -2.78 27.08 -3.68
N CYS A 504 -2.09 26.81 -4.78
CA CYS A 504 -0.87 26.01 -4.78
C CYS A 504 0.17 26.55 -5.77
N ILE A 505 1.44 26.27 -5.51
CA ILE A 505 2.55 26.57 -6.41
C ILE A 505 2.82 25.31 -7.22
N VAL A 506 2.83 25.42 -8.55
CA VAL A 506 3.03 24.28 -9.47
C VAL A 506 4.01 24.64 -10.57
N HIS A 507 4.77 23.66 -11.06
CA HIS A 507 5.60 23.85 -12.26
C HIS A 507 4.71 24.02 -13.51
N ARG A 508 5.09 24.92 -14.41
CA ARG A 508 4.25 25.34 -15.56
C ARG A 508 3.83 24.19 -16.46
N THR A 509 4.65 23.16 -16.62
CA THR A 509 4.32 21.96 -17.43
C THR A 509 3.16 21.14 -16.87
N GLN A 510 2.88 21.23 -15.55
CA GLN A 510 1.82 20.45 -14.89
C GLN A 510 0.50 21.23 -14.72
N LEU A 511 0.53 22.56 -14.91
CA LEU A 511 -0.57 23.49 -14.66
C LEU A 511 -1.91 23.05 -15.29
N ASP A 512 -1.87 22.61 -16.55
CA ASP A 512 -3.02 22.15 -17.32
C ASP A 512 -3.66 20.86 -16.76
N ARG A 513 -2.85 19.96 -16.17
CA ARG A 513 -3.30 18.69 -15.58
C ARG A 513 -3.89 18.94 -14.20
N VAL A 514 -3.08 19.49 -13.29
CA VAL A 514 -3.47 19.71 -11.88
C VAL A 514 -4.66 20.68 -11.80
N GLY A 515 -4.67 21.71 -12.65
CA GLY A 515 -5.77 22.68 -12.73
C GLY A 515 -7.11 22.09 -13.19
N ARG A 516 -7.10 21.05 -14.04
CA ARG A 516 -8.32 20.30 -14.40
C ARG A 516 -8.74 19.33 -13.31
N ASP A 517 -7.79 18.59 -12.74
CA ASP A 517 -8.06 17.59 -11.70
C ASP A 517 -8.68 18.24 -10.45
N ILE A 518 -8.16 19.39 -9.98
CA ILE A 518 -8.74 20.15 -8.86
C ILE A 518 -10.17 20.60 -9.18
N ALA A 519 -10.41 21.20 -10.36
CA ALA A 519 -11.73 21.67 -10.76
C ALA A 519 -12.77 20.53 -10.85
N ALA A 520 -12.37 19.38 -11.42
CA ALA A 520 -13.19 18.18 -11.56
C ALA A 520 -13.43 17.45 -10.23
N LYS A 521 -12.46 17.51 -9.29
CA LYS A 521 -12.62 17.05 -7.90
C LYS A 521 -13.63 17.94 -7.15
N LEU A 522 -13.44 19.26 -7.12
CA LEU A 522 -14.33 20.22 -6.43
C LEU A 522 -15.80 20.13 -6.91
N ARG A 523 -16.02 19.97 -8.22
CA ARG A 523 -17.37 19.81 -8.81
C ARG A 523 -18.15 18.62 -8.26
N LYS A 524 -17.48 17.59 -7.73
CA LYS A 524 -18.12 16.41 -7.12
C LYS A 524 -18.51 16.63 -5.66
N VAL A 525 -17.89 17.59 -4.97
CA VAL A 525 -18.06 17.84 -3.52
C VAL A 525 -18.98 19.05 -3.25
N ILE A 526 -18.97 20.06 -4.12
CA ILE A 526 -19.82 21.25 -4.00
C ILE A 526 -21.31 20.89 -4.27
N LYS A 527 -22.13 21.01 -3.22
CA LYS A 527 -23.59 20.78 -3.25
C LYS A 527 -24.28 21.75 -4.25
N ARG A 528 -25.29 21.27 -4.99
CA ARG A 528 -25.98 22.07 -6.04
C ARG A 528 -26.79 23.22 -5.45
N GLN A 529 -26.45 24.45 -5.84
CA GLN A 529 -27.18 25.66 -5.45
C GLN A 529 -28.36 26.00 -6.38
N LEU A 530 -29.23 26.92 -5.98
CA LEU A 530 -30.35 27.40 -6.82
C LEU A 530 -29.89 28.15 -8.09
N PHE A 531 -28.68 28.71 -8.04
CA PHE A 531 -27.96 29.31 -9.17
C PHE A 531 -26.75 28.42 -9.57
N GLU A 532 -26.12 28.76 -10.69
CA GLU A 532 -24.96 28.04 -11.23
C GLU A 532 -23.70 28.47 -10.49
N VAL A 533 -22.96 27.51 -9.93
CA VAL A 533 -21.63 27.77 -9.34
C VAL A 533 -20.56 27.50 -10.39
N ALA A 534 -19.77 28.51 -10.70
CA ALA A 534 -18.59 28.39 -11.55
C ALA A 534 -17.35 28.11 -10.68
N ILE A 535 -16.66 27.02 -10.98
CA ILE A 535 -15.39 26.63 -10.38
C ILE A 535 -14.31 26.93 -11.43
N GLN A 536 -13.27 27.67 -11.07
CA GLN A 536 -12.20 28.06 -11.99
C GLN A 536 -10.84 27.85 -11.36
N THR A 537 -9.88 27.37 -12.12
CA THR A 537 -8.46 27.44 -11.77
C THR A 537 -7.79 28.48 -12.66
N THR A 538 -6.89 29.29 -12.08
CA THR A 538 -6.19 30.37 -12.79
C THR A 538 -4.72 30.41 -12.41
N ALA A 539 -3.88 30.87 -13.32
CA ALA A 539 -2.51 31.31 -13.03
C ALA A 539 -2.23 32.60 -13.79
N GLY A 540 -1.56 33.57 -13.16
CA GLY A 540 -1.35 34.91 -13.75
C GLY A 540 -2.64 35.64 -14.16
N GLY A 541 -3.78 35.32 -13.53
CA GLY A 541 -5.12 35.81 -13.90
C GLY A 541 -5.75 35.12 -15.12
N ARG A 542 -5.03 34.29 -15.88
CA ARG A 542 -5.58 33.49 -16.98
C ARG A 542 -6.30 32.26 -16.44
N VAL A 543 -7.50 31.98 -16.93
CA VAL A 543 -8.25 30.74 -16.63
C VAL A 543 -7.60 29.54 -17.34
N ILE A 544 -7.30 28.50 -16.57
CA ILE A 544 -6.68 27.24 -17.04
C ILE A 544 -7.76 26.18 -17.23
N ALA A 545 -8.52 25.87 -16.18
CA ALA A 545 -9.71 25.03 -16.26
C ALA A 545 -10.94 25.76 -15.70
N ARG A 546 -12.12 25.35 -16.19
CA ARG A 546 -13.42 25.82 -15.71
C ARG A 546 -14.37 24.65 -15.65
N GLU A 547 -14.99 24.47 -14.49
CA GLU A 547 -16.05 23.50 -14.24
C GLU A 547 -17.32 24.19 -13.72
N SER A 548 -18.46 23.53 -13.84
CA SER A 548 -19.74 24.12 -13.44
C SER A 548 -20.64 23.15 -12.67
N VAL A 549 -21.16 23.61 -11.53
CA VAL A 549 -22.19 22.90 -10.77
C VAL A 549 -23.55 23.40 -11.23
N SER A 550 -24.30 22.50 -11.87
CA SER A 550 -25.59 22.82 -12.50
C SER A 550 -26.64 23.27 -11.48
N ALA A 551 -27.22 24.44 -11.73
CA ALA A 551 -28.19 25.09 -10.86
C ALA A 551 -29.47 24.26 -10.64
N ALA A 552 -29.76 23.89 -9.38
CA ALA A 552 -30.98 23.18 -8.97
C ALA A 552 -32.24 23.89 -9.48
N ARG A 553 -33.18 23.14 -10.08
CA ARG A 553 -34.32 23.71 -10.81
C ARG A 553 -35.62 23.06 -10.35
N LYS A 554 -36.48 23.85 -9.70
CA LYS A 554 -37.89 23.50 -9.50
C LYS A 554 -38.61 23.47 -10.84
N ASP A 555 -39.39 22.43 -11.11
CA ASP A 555 -40.33 22.46 -12.23
C ASP A 555 -41.45 23.47 -11.92
N VAL A 556 -41.41 24.60 -12.63
CA VAL A 556 -42.44 25.66 -12.56
C VAL A 556 -43.60 25.38 -13.53
N THR A 557 -43.41 24.47 -14.48
CA THR A 557 -44.37 24.06 -15.50
C THR A 557 -45.24 22.87 -15.10
N ALA A 558 -44.89 22.12 -14.05
CA ALA A 558 -45.63 20.95 -13.54
C ALA A 558 -47.14 21.18 -13.27
N LYS A 559 -47.56 22.42 -12.97
CA LYS A 559 -48.99 22.80 -12.77
C LYS A 559 -49.65 23.42 -14.02
N CYS A 560 -48.98 23.42 -15.18
CA CYS A 560 -49.46 24.01 -16.43
C CYS A 560 -50.03 22.94 -17.37
N TYR A 561 -51.15 22.34 -16.98
CA TYR A 561 -51.83 21.24 -17.70
C TYR A 561 -52.39 21.61 -19.10
N GLY A 562 -52.46 22.91 -19.43
CA GLY A 562 -52.97 23.39 -20.73
C GLY A 562 -51.93 23.48 -21.84
N GLY A 563 -52.39 23.66 -23.08
CA GLY A 563 -51.55 23.83 -24.27
C GLY A 563 -50.86 25.20 -24.38
N ASP A 564 -51.34 26.23 -23.67
CA ASP A 564 -50.81 27.59 -23.74
C ASP A 564 -49.30 27.67 -23.44
N ALA A 565 -48.54 28.14 -24.43
CA ALA A 565 -47.11 28.34 -24.36
C ALA A 565 -46.74 29.64 -23.62
N THR A 566 -47.58 30.67 -23.65
CA THR A 566 -47.28 31.99 -23.07
C THR A 566 -47.17 31.93 -21.55
N ARG A 567 -48.12 31.27 -20.87
CA ARG A 567 -48.05 31.01 -19.41
C ARG A 567 -46.83 30.18 -19.02
N LYS A 568 -46.40 29.24 -19.88
CA LYS A 568 -45.18 28.45 -19.65
C LYS A 568 -43.93 29.34 -19.79
N MET A 569 -43.83 30.13 -20.85
CA MET A 569 -42.71 31.07 -21.06
C MET A 569 -42.58 32.09 -19.91
N LYS A 570 -43.68 32.74 -19.50
CA LYS A 570 -43.68 33.73 -18.39
C LYS A 570 -43.16 33.16 -17.06
N LEU A 571 -43.41 31.88 -16.78
CA LEU A 571 -42.88 31.18 -15.59
C LEU A 571 -41.40 30.81 -15.74
N LEU A 572 -40.95 30.49 -16.95
CA LEU A 572 -39.54 30.22 -17.26
C LEU A 572 -38.69 31.49 -17.21
N GLU A 573 -39.20 32.61 -17.70
CA GLU A 573 -38.56 33.93 -17.63
C GLU A 573 -38.40 34.38 -16.17
N LYS A 574 -39.47 34.34 -15.37
CA LYS A 574 -39.39 34.65 -13.93
C LYS A 574 -38.41 33.74 -13.18
N GLN A 575 -38.27 32.47 -13.58
CA GLN A 575 -37.25 31.55 -13.05
C GLN A 575 -35.82 31.94 -13.52
N LYS A 576 -35.65 32.36 -14.77
CA LYS A 576 -34.37 32.80 -15.36
C LYS A 576 -33.87 34.10 -14.70
N GLU A 577 -34.75 35.09 -14.52
CA GLU A 577 -34.46 36.35 -13.83
C GLU A 577 -34.12 36.13 -12.35
N GLY A 578 -34.93 35.32 -11.65
CA GLY A 578 -34.66 34.94 -10.27
C GLY A 578 -33.28 34.30 -10.10
N LYS A 579 -32.90 33.39 -11.02
CA LYS A 579 -31.55 32.81 -11.04
C LYS A 579 -30.46 33.82 -11.38
N LYS A 580 -30.70 34.77 -12.29
CA LYS A 580 -29.74 35.86 -12.58
C LYS A 580 -29.51 36.74 -11.34
N ARG A 581 -30.57 37.14 -10.64
CA ARG A 581 -30.48 37.91 -9.38
C ARG A 581 -29.75 37.12 -8.29
N MET A 582 -30.10 35.85 -8.09
CA MET A 582 -29.40 34.98 -7.13
C MET A 582 -27.91 34.79 -7.47
N LYS A 583 -27.53 34.72 -8.76
CA LYS A 583 -26.11 34.59 -9.16
C LYS A 583 -25.28 35.87 -8.92
N MET A 584 -25.91 37.05 -8.89
CA MET A 584 -25.23 38.33 -8.64
C MET A 584 -25.09 38.67 -7.14
N VAL A 585 -25.97 38.13 -6.29
CA VAL A 585 -25.96 38.37 -4.83
C VAL A 585 -25.42 37.17 -4.05
N GLY A 586 -25.52 35.96 -4.59
CA GLY A 586 -25.18 34.72 -3.90
C GLY A 586 -23.68 34.50 -3.78
N ASN A 587 -23.15 34.75 -2.58
CA ASN A 587 -21.85 34.21 -2.20
C ASN A 587 -21.90 32.68 -2.23
N VAL A 588 -20.79 32.04 -2.60
CA VAL A 588 -20.61 30.59 -2.44
C VAL A 588 -19.43 30.39 -1.54
N GLU A 589 -19.67 30.55 -0.24
CA GLU A 589 -18.81 29.93 0.76
C GLU A 589 -18.82 28.41 0.53
N LEU A 590 -17.63 27.82 0.53
CA LEU A 590 -17.45 26.38 0.50
C LEU A 590 -17.69 25.88 1.94
N PRO A 591 -18.75 25.08 2.21
CA PRO A 591 -19.01 24.61 3.57
C PRO A 591 -17.81 23.85 4.12
N GLN A 592 -17.51 23.99 5.42
CA GLN A 592 -16.36 23.32 6.04
C GLN A 592 -16.40 21.80 5.80
N GLU A 593 -17.57 21.15 5.90
CA GLU A 593 -17.80 19.74 5.49
C GLU A 593 -17.31 19.41 4.07
N ALA A 594 -17.48 20.34 3.11
CA ALA A 594 -17.18 20.16 1.71
C ALA A 594 -15.72 20.51 1.38
N PHE A 595 -15.10 21.40 2.17
CA PHE A 595 -13.66 21.61 2.15
C PHE A 595 -12.92 20.41 2.77
N LEU A 596 -13.35 19.95 3.95
CA LEU A 596 -12.90 18.71 4.61
C LEU A 596 -13.01 17.52 3.66
N SER A 597 -14.21 17.21 3.15
CA SER A 597 -14.38 16.07 2.24
C SER A 597 -13.73 16.27 0.86
N PHE A 598 -13.22 17.46 0.54
CA PHE A 598 -12.27 17.64 -0.56
C PHE A 598 -10.86 17.22 -0.14
N ILE A 599 -10.33 17.70 0.99
CA ILE A 599 -9.03 17.26 1.56
C ILE A 599 -9.01 15.73 1.72
N ASP A 600 -9.97 15.16 2.43
CA ASP A 600 -10.10 13.72 2.72
C ASP A 600 -10.06 12.81 1.47
N ARG A 601 -10.49 13.34 0.32
CA ARG A 601 -10.63 12.59 -0.94
C ARG A 601 -9.56 12.93 -1.97
N CYS A 602 -8.78 13.99 -1.76
CA CYS A 602 -7.95 14.57 -2.79
C CYS A 602 -6.51 14.86 -2.36
N LEU A 603 -6.24 14.94 -1.05
CA LEU A 603 -5.00 15.43 -0.45
C LEU A 603 -4.54 14.61 0.77
N LEU A 604 -5.43 13.85 1.42
CA LEU A 604 -5.04 12.95 2.51
C LEU A 604 -4.44 11.64 2.00
N MET A 605 -3.21 11.33 2.46
CA MET A 605 -2.43 10.13 2.13
C MET A 605 -3.24 8.83 2.27
N PRO A 606 -3.39 8.03 1.19
CA PRO A 606 -3.94 6.67 1.25
C PRO A 606 -3.21 5.67 2.16
N LEU A 607 -2.02 6.00 2.70
CA LEU A 607 -1.37 5.31 3.83
C LEU A 607 -2.36 4.88 4.94
N LEU A 608 -3.32 5.74 5.29
CA LEU A 608 -4.38 5.48 6.27
C LEU A 608 -5.25 4.24 5.97
N ARG A 609 -5.25 3.72 4.74
CA ARG A 609 -6.04 2.54 4.35
C ARG A 609 -5.37 1.20 4.66
N MET A 610 -4.10 1.20 5.07
CA MET A 610 -3.36 -0.04 5.39
C MET A 610 -3.26 -0.31 6.90
N SER A 611 -3.52 0.68 7.78
CA SER A 611 -3.17 0.62 9.21
C SER A 611 -4.33 0.56 10.22
N GLN A 612 -5.61 0.61 9.80
CA GLN A 612 -6.75 0.62 10.76
C GLN A 612 -7.61 -0.66 10.80
N PRO A 613 -7.28 -1.66 11.66
CA PRO A 613 -8.22 -2.70 12.09
C PRO A 613 -9.33 -2.18 13.01
N ALA A 614 -9.05 -1.14 13.80
CA ALA A 614 -9.88 -0.71 14.94
C ALA A 614 -11.27 -0.20 14.54
N LEU A 615 -11.36 0.66 13.51
CA LEU A 615 -12.59 1.37 13.15
C LEU A 615 -13.73 0.43 12.71
N ARG A 616 -13.41 -0.81 12.29
CA ARG A 616 -14.42 -1.85 11.98
C ARG A 616 -15.14 -2.42 13.20
N ARG A 617 -14.67 -2.18 14.44
CA ARG A 617 -15.33 -2.66 15.68
C ARG A 617 -16.33 -1.68 16.30
N ALA A 618 -16.31 -0.40 15.90
CA ALA A 618 -17.12 0.64 16.53
C ALA A 618 -18.53 0.83 15.92
N LEU A 619 -18.83 0.19 14.78
CA LEU A 619 -20.03 0.45 13.97
C LEU A 619 -20.94 -0.78 13.80
N THR A 620 -21.27 -1.46 14.90
CA THR A 620 -22.33 -2.48 14.94
C THR A 620 -23.34 -2.18 16.05
N PRO A 621 -24.52 -1.59 15.73
CA PRO A 621 -25.64 -1.52 16.66
C PRO A 621 -26.10 -2.91 17.10
N ALA A 622 -26.50 -3.04 18.35
CA ALA A 622 -26.72 -4.33 19.00
C ALA A 622 -27.93 -5.13 18.47
N THR A 623 -27.80 -6.46 18.47
CA THR A 623 -28.91 -7.41 18.54
C THR A 623 -28.66 -8.44 19.64
N THR A 624 -29.74 -8.94 20.24
CA THR A 624 -29.75 -10.07 21.20
C THR A 624 -29.17 -9.79 22.60
N ARG A 625 -29.88 -8.95 23.38
CA ARG A 625 -29.88 -9.02 24.85
C ARG A 625 -31.15 -9.75 25.31
N TRP A 626 -31.02 -10.99 25.80
CA TRP A 626 -32.07 -11.72 26.54
C TRP A 626 -31.49 -12.28 27.85
N ALA A 627 -32.35 -12.61 28.82
CA ALA A 627 -32.03 -12.64 30.26
C ALA A 627 -31.60 -14.04 30.78
N VAL A 628 -30.66 -14.17 31.76
CA VAL A 628 -30.86 -14.29 33.23
C VAL A 628 -31.71 -15.54 33.62
N ARG A 629 -31.27 -16.54 34.42
CA ARG A 629 -30.64 -16.61 35.78
C ARG A 629 -29.80 -17.93 35.89
N GLN A 630 -28.62 -18.00 36.55
CA GLN A 630 -28.34 -18.34 37.98
C GLN A 630 -28.81 -19.75 38.47
N PRO A 631 -28.13 -20.43 39.43
CA PRO A 631 -26.68 -20.75 39.54
C PRO A 631 -26.39 -22.22 40.00
N GLY A 632 -25.12 -22.63 40.13
CA GLY A 632 -24.69 -23.93 40.69
C GLY A 632 -23.18 -24.00 41.01
N PHE A 633 -22.74 -24.87 41.94
CA PHE A 633 -21.41 -24.85 42.59
C PHE A 633 -20.54 -26.13 42.29
N PRO A 634 -19.36 -26.40 42.91
CA PRO A 634 -18.16 -26.87 42.20
C PRO A 634 -18.03 -28.41 42.11
N THR A 635 -16.95 -29.02 41.57
CA THR A 635 -15.71 -29.39 42.31
C THR A 635 -14.64 -29.95 41.35
N THR A 636 -13.36 -29.90 41.77
CA THR A 636 -12.16 -30.43 41.09
C THR A 636 -12.00 -31.96 41.09
N VAL A 637 -11.36 -32.53 40.06
CA VAL A 637 -10.60 -33.80 40.13
C VAL A 637 -9.32 -33.71 39.27
N ARG A 638 -8.19 -34.25 39.77
CA ARG A 638 -6.98 -34.64 39.01
C ARG A 638 -6.84 -36.16 39.09
N PHE A 639 -6.16 -36.80 38.14
CA PHE A 639 -5.52 -38.11 38.35
C PHE A 639 -4.19 -38.26 37.57
N ASN A 640 -3.24 -38.98 38.17
CA ASN A 640 -1.94 -39.41 37.65
C ASN A 640 -1.73 -40.88 38.07
N SER A 641 -1.17 -41.73 37.20
CA SER A 641 -0.70 -43.11 37.48
C SER A 641 -0.02 -43.69 36.22
N THR A 642 1.32 -43.73 36.07
CA THR A 642 2.34 -44.69 36.60
C THR A 642 2.55 -45.98 35.78
N GLU A 643 3.69 -45.99 35.04
CA GLU A 643 4.74 -47.02 34.82
C GLU A 643 4.46 -48.56 34.89
N ILE A 644 5.12 -49.32 33.99
CA ILE A 644 6.05 -50.49 34.24
C ILE A 644 6.49 -51.15 32.90
N ASP A 645 7.65 -51.84 32.88
CA ASP A 645 8.45 -52.23 31.69
C ASP A 645 8.21 -53.66 31.04
N PRO A 646 9.20 -54.52 30.67
CA PRO A 646 9.54 -54.90 29.26
C PRO A 646 9.51 -56.46 29.02
N PRO A 647 10.26 -57.18 28.11
CA PRO A 647 11.20 -56.81 27.02
C PRO A 647 11.21 -57.66 25.69
N SER A 648 12.04 -57.22 24.71
CA SER A 648 12.90 -58.01 23.78
C SER A 648 12.41 -58.82 22.53
N THR A 649 13.22 -58.68 21.46
CA THR A 649 13.63 -59.66 20.39
C THR A 649 12.86 -59.94 19.07
N VAL A 650 13.55 -59.61 17.95
CA VAL A 650 13.59 -60.24 16.59
C VAL A 650 12.55 -59.84 15.51
N GLN A 651 13.04 -59.82 14.26
CA GLN A 651 12.50 -59.28 12.98
C GLN A 651 12.19 -60.43 11.97
N PRO A 652 11.61 -60.24 10.74
CA PRO A 652 11.76 -59.08 9.83
C PRO A 652 10.56 -58.65 8.93
N THR A 653 10.86 -57.72 8.01
CA THR A 653 10.06 -57.16 6.86
C THR A 653 9.07 -56.02 7.16
N PRO A 654 8.87 -55.06 6.22
CA PRO A 654 8.71 -53.65 6.62
C PRO A 654 7.35 -53.00 6.31
N GLY A 655 7.02 -51.95 7.07
CA GLY A 655 5.90 -51.04 6.78
C GLY A 655 6.01 -49.69 7.49
N THR A 656 5.80 -48.60 6.73
CA THR A 656 5.48 -47.21 7.14
C THR A 656 6.41 -46.39 8.05
N ALA A 657 6.82 -45.24 7.47
CA ALA A 657 6.88 -43.89 8.06
C ALA A 657 8.20 -43.30 8.63
N ASP A 658 8.40 -42.03 8.22
CA ASP A 658 9.08 -40.88 8.82
C ASP A 658 10.61 -40.84 9.11
N THR A 659 11.30 -40.13 8.21
CA THR A 659 12.50 -39.26 8.40
C THR A 659 13.75 -39.80 9.12
N PHE A 660 14.85 -40.02 8.37
CA PHE A 660 15.95 -39.04 8.22
C PHE A 660 16.99 -39.50 7.15
N SER A 661 17.93 -38.61 6.81
CA SER A 661 18.85 -38.63 5.65
C SER A 661 20.10 -39.52 5.75
N TYR A 662 20.66 -39.95 4.59
CA TYR A 662 22.05 -39.62 4.17
C TYR A 662 22.26 -39.81 2.64
N GLN A 663 23.44 -39.42 2.12
CA GLN A 663 23.71 -39.12 0.69
C GLN A 663 24.33 -40.26 -0.14
N LEU A 664 24.14 -40.23 -1.48
CA LEU A 664 25.16 -40.11 -2.56
C LEU A 664 24.48 -40.35 -3.95
N PRO A 665 25.16 -40.40 -5.13
CA PRO A 665 25.07 -39.32 -6.11
C PRO A 665 24.23 -39.64 -7.37
N SER A 666 23.93 -38.61 -8.16
CA SER A 666 23.34 -38.67 -9.52
C SER A 666 22.01 -39.45 -9.64
N GLY A 667 20.91 -38.83 -9.22
CA GLY A 667 19.55 -39.34 -9.50
C GLY A 667 18.47 -38.27 -9.32
N GLN A 668 17.72 -37.96 -10.38
CA GLN A 668 16.54 -37.09 -10.28
C GLN A 668 15.34 -37.87 -9.76
N VAL A 669 14.64 -37.34 -8.75
CA VAL A 669 13.27 -37.74 -8.43
C VAL A 669 12.41 -36.49 -8.31
N VAL A 670 11.46 -36.34 -9.23
CA VAL A 670 10.43 -35.30 -9.17
C VAL A 670 9.19 -35.89 -8.50
N THR A 671 8.75 -35.30 -7.39
CA THR A 671 7.48 -35.66 -6.76
C THR A 671 6.32 -34.96 -7.46
N GLU A 672 5.51 -35.71 -8.23
CA GLU A 672 4.25 -35.17 -8.76
C GLU A 672 3.32 -34.74 -7.61
N PRO A 673 2.63 -33.59 -7.69
CA PRO A 673 1.48 -33.34 -6.84
C PRO A 673 0.38 -34.37 -7.16
N ALA A 674 -0.14 -35.04 -6.14
CA ALA A 674 -1.01 -36.20 -6.30
C ALA A 674 -2.23 -35.92 -7.18
N ARG A 675 -2.31 -36.61 -8.34
CA ARG A 675 -3.40 -36.45 -9.32
C ARG A 675 -4.77 -36.68 -8.66
N PRO A 676 -5.69 -35.70 -8.63
CA PRO A 676 -6.99 -35.88 -8.00
C PRO A 676 -7.80 -36.93 -8.75
N ARG A 677 -8.34 -37.94 -8.03
CA ARG A 677 -9.18 -39.00 -8.63
C ARG A 677 -10.43 -38.38 -9.29
N ILE A 678 -10.43 -38.35 -10.62
CA ILE A 678 -11.44 -37.75 -11.51
C ILE A 678 -12.89 -38.17 -11.18
N LEU A 679 -13.06 -39.35 -10.59
CA LEU A 679 -14.35 -39.87 -10.15
C LEU A 679 -15.06 -38.98 -9.11
N ARG A 680 -14.32 -38.29 -8.22
CA ARG A 680 -14.91 -37.41 -7.19
C ARG A 680 -15.58 -36.16 -7.79
N PRO A 681 -14.93 -35.37 -8.67
CA PRO A 681 -15.59 -34.31 -9.42
C PRO A 681 -16.81 -34.78 -10.22
N ILE A 682 -16.76 -35.95 -10.87
CA ILE A 682 -17.89 -36.46 -11.68
C ILE A 682 -19.11 -36.75 -10.79
N LEU A 683 -18.93 -37.48 -9.68
CA LEU A 683 -19.99 -37.72 -8.69
C LEU A 683 -20.56 -36.42 -8.10
N PHE A 684 -19.73 -35.39 -7.97
CA PHE A 684 -20.17 -34.07 -7.51
C PHE A 684 -21.00 -33.31 -8.59
N THR A 685 -20.61 -33.36 -9.86
CA THR A 685 -21.38 -32.75 -10.96
C THR A 685 -22.76 -33.39 -11.15
N LEU A 686 -22.94 -34.67 -10.82
CA LEU A 686 -24.26 -35.31 -10.79
C LEU A 686 -25.19 -34.68 -9.74
N GLY A 687 -24.66 -34.25 -8.59
CA GLY A 687 -25.42 -33.51 -7.57
C GLY A 687 -25.83 -32.11 -8.03
N VAL A 688 -24.91 -31.36 -8.63
CA VAL A 688 -25.19 -29.99 -9.14
C VAL A 688 -26.20 -30.02 -10.29
N GLY A 689 -26.17 -31.03 -11.16
CA GLY A 689 -27.20 -31.22 -12.19
C GLY A 689 -28.62 -31.38 -11.63
N LEU A 690 -28.76 -31.91 -10.41
CA LEU A 690 -30.04 -32.06 -9.72
C LEU A 690 -30.58 -30.72 -9.18
N THR A 691 -29.73 -29.72 -8.94
CA THR A 691 -30.14 -28.38 -8.47
C THR A 691 -30.63 -27.49 -9.62
N ALA A 692 -30.07 -27.63 -10.83
CA ALA A 692 -30.54 -26.91 -12.02
C ALA A 692 -31.99 -27.29 -12.42
N PHE A 693 -32.46 -28.46 -12.00
CA PHE A 693 -33.81 -28.97 -12.25
C PHE A 693 -34.91 -28.12 -11.58
N THR A 694 -34.72 -27.74 -10.31
CA THR A 694 -35.74 -27.00 -9.53
C THR A 694 -35.81 -25.53 -9.90
N TRP A 695 -34.69 -24.90 -10.26
CA TRP A 695 -34.66 -23.50 -10.73
C TRP A 695 -35.49 -23.28 -12.01
N ALA A 696 -35.52 -24.28 -12.90
CA ALA A 696 -36.36 -24.23 -14.09
C ALA A 696 -37.86 -24.42 -13.78
N ALA A 697 -38.22 -25.24 -12.79
CA ALA A 697 -39.61 -25.44 -12.37
C ALA A 697 -40.20 -24.20 -11.69
N TYR A 698 -39.40 -23.47 -10.92
CA TYR A 698 -39.84 -22.27 -10.17
C TYR A 698 -40.36 -21.12 -11.05
N ARG A 699 -40.02 -21.09 -12.34
CA ARG A 699 -40.19 -19.90 -13.20
C ARG A 699 -41.41 -19.92 -14.13
N GLN A 700 -42.41 -20.73 -13.82
CA GLN A 700 -43.52 -21.01 -14.75
C GLN A 700 -44.64 -19.95 -14.75
N GLU A 701 -44.82 -19.15 -13.68
CA GLU A 701 -46.00 -18.27 -13.53
C GLU A 701 -45.88 -16.85 -14.12
N GLU A 702 -44.68 -16.37 -14.47
CA GLU A 702 -44.47 -14.92 -14.76
C GLU A 702 -44.58 -14.52 -16.26
N SER A 703 -45.03 -15.40 -17.18
CA SER A 703 -44.79 -15.16 -18.63
C SER A 703 -45.93 -15.35 -19.64
N GLU A 704 -47.18 -15.65 -19.22
CA GLU A 704 -48.29 -15.78 -20.19
C GLU A 704 -48.80 -14.43 -20.76
N ALA A 705 -48.52 -13.30 -20.09
CA ALA A 705 -49.18 -12.02 -20.38
C ALA A 705 -48.82 -11.34 -21.73
N LYS A 706 -47.74 -11.75 -22.44
CA LYS A 706 -47.24 -11.00 -23.62
C LYS A 706 -46.81 -11.86 -24.82
N ARG A 707 -47.77 -12.54 -25.46
CA ARG A 707 -47.65 -13.09 -26.83
C ARG A 707 -48.92 -12.88 -27.69
N ARG A 708 -49.02 -11.75 -28.43
CA ARG A 708 -49.91 -11.63 -29.62
C ARG A 708 -49.33 -10.69 -30.69
N ARG A 709 -49.51 -11.08 -31.97
CA ARG A 709 -49.15 -10.41 -33.26
C ARG A 709 -47.62 -10.36 -33.56
N ALA A 710 -47.00 -10.94 -34.61
CA ALA A 710 -47.30 -11.23 -36.05
C ALA A 710 -46.73 -10.15 -37.02
N LYS A 711 -46.21 -10.42 -38.24
CA LYS A 711 -45.96 -11.68 -39.03
C LYS A 711 -45.03 -11.41 -40.27
N GLY A 712 -44.02 -12.26 -40.55
CA GLY A 712 -43.37 -12.53 -41.87
C GLY A 712 -42.70 -11.38 -42.67
N PRO A 713 -42.16 -11.60 -43.91
CA PRO A 713 -41.66 -12.84 -44.58
C PRO A 713 -40.14 -12.75 -45.02
N ILE A 714 -39.38 -13.86 -45.24
CA ILE A 714 -38.95 -14.54 -46.53
C ILE A 714 -38.23 -13.59 -47.54
N SER A 715 -37.11 -13.88 -48.27
CA SER A 715 -36.22 -15.04 -48.60
C SER A 715 -34.71 -14.70 -48.36
N SER A 716 -33.60 -15.46 -48.61
CA SER A 716 -33.23 -16.85 -49.02
C SER A 716 -32.80 -17.21 -50.48
N TRP A 717 -31.48 -17.37 -50.75
CA TRP A 717 -30.89 -18.15 -51.88
C TRP A 717 -29.46 -18.70 -51.58
N LEU A 718 -29.06 -19.82 -52.23
CA LEU A 718 -27.81 -20.63 -52.22
C LEU A 718 -27.13 -20.95 -50.86
N ASP A 719 -26.75 -22.19 -50.48
CA ASP A 719 -26.64 -23.52 -51.15
C ASP A 719 -25.50 -23.70 -52.18
N ARG A 720 -24.38 -24.36 -51.79
CA ARG A 720 -23.69 -25.47 -52.52
C ARG A 720 -22.32 -25.90 -51.96
N MET A 721 -22.02 -27.20 -52.16
CA MET A 721 -20.70 -27.87 -52.35
C MET A 721 -19.62 -27.66 -51.25
N GLN A 722 -19.33 -28.60 -50.34
CA GLN A 722 -18.97 -30.05 -50.39
C GLN A 722 -17.54 -30.41 -50.82
N SER A 723 -16.98 -31.35 -50.03
CA SER A 723 -16.06 -32.47 -50.37
C SER A 723 -14.67 -32.24 -50.95
N ALA A 724 -13.66 -32.72 -50.20
CA ALA A 724 -12.65 -33.67 -50.66
C ALA A 724 -12.12 -34.47 -49.45
N ASP A 725 -11.87 -35.78 -49.62
CA ASP A 725 -11.22 -36.68 -48.65
C ASP A 725 -9.83 -37.10 -49.17
N GLU A 726 -8.91 -37.57 -48.29
CA GLU A 726 -8.11 -38.82 -48.47
C GLU A 726 -6.98 -39.02 -47.41
N LEU A 727 -7.18 -40.03 -46.55
CA LEU A 727 -6.30 -41.18 -46.20
C LEU A 727 -4.75 -41.07 -45.96
N VAL A 728 -4.36 -41.54 -44.75
CA VAL A 728 -3.39 -42.65 -44.46
C VAL A 728 -1.94 -42.43 -43.92
N ASP A 729 -1.67 -43.20 -42.84
CA ASP A 729 -0.45 -43.78 -42.22
C ASP A 729 0.75 -43.02 -41.58
N PHE A 730 0.72 -43.05 -40.22
CA PHE A 730 1.62 -43.78 -39.29
C PHE A 730 3.12 -43.45 -39.06
N ASN A 731 3.41 -43.23 -37.77
CA ASN A 731 4.66 -43.49 -37.01
C ASN A 731 6.02 -42.93 -37.48
N ARG A 732 6.51 -41.92 -36.74
CA ARG A 732 7.77 -42.03 -35.95
C ARG A 732 7.93 -40.87 -34.95
N THR A 733 8.09 -41.21 -33.66
CA THR A 733 8.77 -40.38 -32.65
C THR A 733 10.20 -40.90 -32.46
N PRO A 734 11.12 -40.19 -31.76
CA PRO A 734 10.98 -38.87 -31.11
C PRO A 734 12.04 -37.83 -31.52
N GLN A 735 11.67 -36.54 -31.45
CA GLN A 735 12.55 -35.45 -30.94
C GLN A 735 11.74 -34.15 -30.78
N ARG A 736 12.13 -33.27 -29.85
CA ARG A 736 11.54 -31.94 -29.68
C ARG A 736 12.27 -30.93 -30.60
N PRO A 737 11.63 -30.33 -31.62
CA PRO A 737 12.22 -29.18 -32.30
C PRO A 737 12.17 -27.95 -31.39
N LYS A 738 13.27 -27.20 -31.29
CA LYS A 738 13.22 -25.80 -30.85
C LYS A 738 12.43 -25.02 -31.91
N LEU A 739 11.50 -24.17 -31.50
CA LEU A 739 10.67 -23.41 -32.44
C LEU A 739 11.55 -22.45 -33.24
N ASN A 740 11.79 -22.74 -34.53
CA ASN A 740 12.81 -22.03 -35.30
C ASN A 740 12.31 -20.63 -35.70
N ARG A 741 13.01 -19.58 -35.26
CA ARG A 741 12.55 -18.18 -35.38
C ARG A 741 12.25 -17.77 -36.83
N GLU A 742 13.04 -18.26 -37.78
CA GLU A 742 12.90 -17.94 -39.20
C GLU A 742 11.55 -18.38 -39.77
N GLU A 743 11.05 -19.56 -39.39
CA GLU A 743 9.79 -20.08 -39.92
C GLU A 743 8.58 -19.23 -39.46
N MET A 744 8.66 -18.68 -38.24
CA MET A 744 7.70 -17.71 -37.72
C MET A 744 7.76 -16.40 -38.52
N TYR A 745 8.96 -15.86 -38.77
CA TYR A 745 9.13 -14.65 -39.58
C TYR A 745 8.66 -14.82 -41.03
N ASP A 746 8.81 -16.00 -41.63
CA ASP A 746 8.38 -16.25 -43.01
C ASP A 746 6.89 -16.63 -43.12
N ARG A 747 6.26 -17.14 -42.06
CA ARG A 747 4.79 -17.17 -41.92
C ARG A 747 4.23 -15.74 -41.81
N LEU A 748 4.87 -14.86 -41.03
CA LEU A 748 4.52 -13.44 -40.90
C LEU A 748 4.70 -12.66 -42.23
N ARG A 749 5.86 -12.77 -42.90
CA ARG A 749 6.14 -12.12 -44.20
C ARG A 749 5.15 -12.49 -45.31
N ARG A 750 4.60 -13.71 -45.28
CA ARG A 750 3.55 -14.16 -46.22
C ARG A 750 2.18 -13.55 -45.90
N HIS A 751 1.86 -13.31 -44.64
CA HIS A 751 0.60 -12.66 -44.24
C HIS A 751 0.65 -11.14 -44.35
N TYR A 752 1.78 -10.50 -44.02
CA TYR A 752 1.99 -9.06 -44.21
C TYR A 752 1.82 -8.65 -45.68
N ARG A 753 2.33 -9.46 -46.63
CA ARG A 753 2.12 -9.26 -48.07
C ARG A 753 0.65 -9.37 -48.52
N ARG A 754 -0.21 -10.09 -47.78
CA ARG A 754 -1.67 -10.15 -48.02
C ARG A 754 -2.41 -8.98 -47.36
N LEU A 755 -1.96 -8.51 -46.20
CA LEU A 755 -2.57 -7.41 -45.44
C LEU A 755 -2.36 -6.03 -46.09
N LYS A 756 -1.33 -5.85 -46.93
CA LYS A 756 -1.06 -4.60 -47.67
C LYS A 756 -2.12 -4.24 -48.74
N ALA A 757 -3.19 -5.02 -48.86
CA ALA A 757 -4.35 -4.74 -49.71
C ALA A 757 -5.57 -4.16 -48.95
N LEU A 758 -5.44 -3.89 -47.65
CA LEU A 758 -6.50 -3.32 -46.80
C LEU A 758 -6.12 -1.91 -46.29
N PRO A 759 -7.10 -1.01 -46.06
CA PRO A 759 -6.84 0.35 -45.56
C PRO A 759 -6.12 0.36 -44.21
N ASP A 760 -5.18 1.30 -44.04
CA ASP A 760 -4.19 1.34 -42.95
C ASP A 760 -4.80 1.28 -41.54
N ASN A 761 -5.96 1.93 -41.36
CA ASN A 761 -6.69 1.96 -40.09
C ASN A 761 -7.17 0.56 -39.66
N LEU A 762 -7.56 -0.29 -40.62
CA LEU A 762 -8.04 -1.64 -40.35
C LEU A 762 -6.88 -2.64 -40.26
N SER A 763 -5.89 -2.52 -41.15
CA SER A 763 -4.73 -3.41 -41.18
C SER A 763 -3.90 -3.28 -39.90
N THR A 764 -3.69 -2.05 -39.40
CA THR A 764 -3.01 -1.80 -38.11
C THR A 764 -3.79 -2.36 -36.91
N ALA A 765 -5.11 -2.15 -36.85
CA ALA A 765 -5.94 -2.68 -35.75
C ALA A 765 -5.96 -4.22 -35.72
N CYS A 766 -6.13 -4.87 -36.89
CA CYS A 766 -6.07 -6.32 -37.00
C CYS A 766 -4.68 -6.87 -36.66
N LEU A 767 -3.60 -6.19 -37.07
CA LEU A 767 -2.23 -6.59 -36.74
C LEU A 767 -1.96 -6.48 -35.24
N TYR A 768 -2.43 -5.41 -34.58
CA TYR A 768 -2.27 -5.24 -33.14
C TYR A 768 -3.03 -6.31 -32.34
N VAL A 769 -4.28 -6.59 -32.72
CA VAL A 769 -5.10 -7.65 -32.11
C VAL A 769 -4.49 -9.04 -32.33
N MET A 770 -4.01 -9.36 -33.54
CA MET A 770 -3.34 -10.64 -33.81
C MET A 770 -2.01 -10.78 -33.06
N THR A 771 -1.20 -9.72 -33.00
CA THR A 771 0.08 -9.74 -32.27
C THR A 771 -0.16 -9.97 -30.78
N TYR A 772 -1.14 -9.28 -30.19
CA TYR A 772 -1.55 -9.50 -28.81
C TYR A 772 -2.12 -10.92 -28.59
N TYR A 773 -2.92 -11.44 -29.53
CA TYR A 773 -3.46 -12.80 -29.48
C TYR A 773 -2.36 -13.87 -29.51
N HIS A 774 -1.29 -13.68 -30.30
CA HIS A 774 -0.15 -14.60 -30.36
C HIS A 774 0.83 -14.49 -29.17
N LEU A 775 0.74 -13.41 -28.37
CA LEU A 775 1.54 -13.24 -27.14
C LEU A 775 0.86 -13.77 -25.87
N LEU A 776 -0.41 -14.21 -25.95
CA LEU A 776 -1.14 -14.72 -24.80
C LEU A 776 -0.73 -16.17 -24.44
N PRO A 777 -0.56 -16.50 -23.15
CA PRO A 777 -0.41 -17.88 -22.70
C PRO A 777 -1.56 -18.76 -23.22
N PRO A 778 -1.31 -20.00 -23.67
CA PRO A 778 -2.29 -20.81 -24.39
C PRO A 778 -3.57 -21.11 -23.57
N ASN A 779 -3.45 -21.15 -22.24
CA ASN A 779 -4.59 -21.29 -21.33
C ASN A 779 -5.50 -20.04 -21.30
N ARG A 780 -4.94 -18.83 -21.44
CA ARG A 780 -5.73 -17.59 -21.64
C ARG A 780 -6.31 -17.54 -23.06
N LEU A 781 -5.59 -18.05 -24.06
CA LEU A 781 -6.09 -18.16 -25.44
C LEU A 781 -7.37 -19.02 -25.51
N ALA A 782 -7.36 -20.18 -24.84
CA ALA A 782 -8.51 -21.05 -24.67
C ALA A 782 -9.69 -20.35 -23.98
N MET A 783 -9.43 -19.62 -22.88
CA MET A 783 -10.43 -18.82 -22.17
C MET A 783 -11.10 -17.78 -23.08
N TYR A 784 -10.32 -16.93 -23.78
CA TYR A 784 -10.87 -15.91 -24.67
C TYR A 784 -11.62 -16.52 -25.87
N THR A 785 -11.19 -17.69 -26.35
CA THR A 785 -11.89 -18.43 -27.41
C THR A 785 -13.28 -18.90 -26.94
N LEU A 786 -13.39 -19.42 -25.71
CA LEU A 786 -14.69 -19.77 -25.11
C LEU A 786 -15.56 -18.53 -24.85
N VAL A 787 -14.99 -17.41 -24.39
CA VAL A 787 -15.74 -16.14 -24.25
C VAL A 787 -16.28 -15.68 -25.61
N GLY A 788 -15.43 -15.65 -26.64
CA GLY A 788 -15.81 -15.25 -28.00
C GLY A 788 -16.92 -16.12 -28.58
N LEU A 789 -16.86 -17.44 -28.40
CA LEU A 789 -17.87 -18.37 -28.89
C LEU A 789 -19.22 -18.22 -28.17
N ASN A 790 -19.21 -18.03 -26.84
CA ASN A 790 -20.43 -17.74 -26.06
C ASN A 790 -21.07 -16.40 -26.47
N VAL A 791 -20.26 -15.34 -26.66
CA VAL A 791 -20.72 -14.04 -27.14
C VAL A 791 -21.28 -14.14 -28.57
N ALA A 792 -20.64 -14.91 -29.46
CA ALA A 792 -21.12 -15.15 -30.82
C ALA A 792 -22.46 -15.89 -30.84
N VAL A 793 -22.61 -16.98 -30.08
CA VAL A 793 -23.87 -17.74 -29.95
C VAL A 793 -24.99 -16.84 -29.41
N PHE A 794 -24.70 -16.00 -28.41
CA PHE A 794 -25.65 -15.00 -27.92
C PHE A 794 -25.98 -13.90 -28.95
N GLY A 795 -25.02 -13.52 -29.80
CA GLY A 795 -25.25 -12.63 -30.94
C GLY A 795 -26.21 -13.23 -31.97
N LEU A 796 -26.05 -14.51 -32.31
CA LEU A 796 -26.97 -15.24 -33.22
C LEU A 796 -28.40 -15.29 -32.65
N TRP A 797 -28.56 -15.42 -31.32
CA TRP A 797 -29.86 -15.31 -30.64
C TRP A 797 -30.54 -13.93 -30.79
N ARG A 798 -29.80 -12.87 -31.11
CA ARG A 798 -30.36 -11.53 -31.35
C ARG A 798 -30.83 -11.30 -32.80
N ILE A 799 -30.47 -12.18 -33.74
CA ILE A 799 -30.91 -12.07 -35.14
C ILE A 799 -32.30 -12.73 -35.28
N PRO A 800 -33.39 -11.98 -35.54
CA PRO A 800 -34.75 -12.55 -35.48
C PRO A 800 -34.98 -13.71 -36.47
N ARG A 801 -34.34 -13.65 -37.64
CA ARG A 801 -34.38 -14.72 -38.66
C ARG A 801 -33.77 -16.04 -38.16
N LEU A 802 -32.83 -16.01 -37.22
CA LEU A 802 -32.15 -17.21 -36.68
C LEU A 802 -32.82 -17.78 -35.43
N GLN A 803 -33.72 -17.06 -34.75
CA GLN A 803 -34.31 -17.53 -33.48
C GLN A 803 -35.02 -18.88 -33.60
N ALA A 804 -35.68 -19.15 -34.74
CA ALA A 804 -36.31 -20.44 -35.02
C ALA A 804 -35.33 -21.58 -35.36
N PHE A 805 -34.06 -21.26 -35.65
CA PHE A 805 -32.96 -22.22 -35.79
C PHE A 805 -32.26 -22.43 -34.43
N MET A 806 -31.89 -21.34 -33.73
CA MET A 806 -31.31 -21.40 -32.39
C MET A 806 -32.22 -22.16 -31.40
N GLY A 807 -33.53 -21.92 -31.43
CA GLY A 807 -34.48 -22.69 -30.62
C GLY A 807 -34.62 -24.18 -30.97
N ARG A 808 -34.16 -24.61 -32.15
CA ARG A 808 -34.19 -26.03 -32.61
C ARG A 808 -32.84 -26.75 -32.52
N HIS A 809 -31.75 -26.00 -32.37
CA HIS A 809 -30.37 -26.52 -32.46
C HIS A 809 -29.47 -26.06 -31.31
N PHE A 810 -29.89 -25.12 -30.46
CA PHE A 810 -29.11 -24.53 -29.35
C PHE A 810 -29.89 -24.45 -28.02
N LEU A 811 -31.13 -24.93 -27.96
CA LEU A 811 -31.86 -25.25 -26.73
C LEU A 811 -32.03 -26.76 -26.61
N HIS A 812 -31.88 -27.29 -25.40
CA HIS A 812 -32.18 -28.69 -25.14
C HIS A 812 -33.62 -28.87 -24.62
N HIS A 813 -34.35 -29.82 -25.21
CA HIS A 813 -35.67 -30.28 -24.77
C HIS A 813 -35.70 -31.82 -24.76
N ALA A 814 -36.22 -32.43 -23.68
CA ALA A 814 -36.24 -33.88 -23.52
C ALA A 814 -36.97 -34.63 -24.65
N ARG A 815 -38.11 -34.10 -25.12
CA ARG A 815 -38.90 -34.67 -26.23
C ARG A 815 -38.32 -34.41 -27.64
N SER A 816 -37.16 -33.77 -27.77
CA SER A 816 -36.63 -33.37 -29.10
C SER A 816 -35.98 -34.51 -29.91
N GLY A 817 -35.60 -35.62 -29.25
CA GLY A 817 -34.83 -36.71 -29.86
C GLY A 817 -33.39 -36.36 -30.28
N ARG A 818 -32.92 -35.14 -29.98
CA ARG A 818 -31.66 -34.58 -30.52
C ARG A 818 -30.58 -34.52 -29.45
N SER A 819 -29.86 -35.61 -29.22
CA SER A 819 -28.78 -35.71 -28.22
C SER A 819 -27.74 -34.59 -28.35
N TYR A 820 -27.36 -34.18 -29.57
CA TYR A 820 -26.42 -33.07 -29.80
C TYR A 820 -26.84 -31.74 -29.18
N THR A 821 -28.14 -31.54 -28.89
CA THR A 821 -28.60 -30.29 -28.26
C THR A 821 -28.08 -30.12 -26.83
N LEU A 822 -27.68 -31.21 -26.16
CA LEU A 822 -26.99 -31.22 -24.85
C LEU A 822 -25.61 -30.56 -24.89
N LEU A 823 -24.95 -30.54 -26.06
CA LEU A 823 -23.66 -29.87 -26.27
C LEU A 823 -23.87 -28.40 -26.57
N THR A 824 -24.72 -28.08 -27.54
CA THR A 824 -24.99 -26.71 -27.98
C THR A 824 -25.67 -25.85 -26.91
N SER A 825 -26.45 -26.45 -25.99
CA SER A 825 -27.04 -25.75 -24.84
C SER A 825 -25.98 -25.14 -23.92
N THR A 826 -24.75 -25.69 -23.89
CA THR A 826 -23.61 -25.20 -23.11
C THR A 826 -23.14 -23.79 -23.51
N PHE A 827 -23.59 -23.28 -24.66
CA PHE A 827 -23.22 -21.93 -25.13
C PHE A 827 -24.40 -20.94 -25.16
N SER A 828 -25.63 -21.41 -24.92
CA SER A 828 -26.83 -20.57 -24.94
C SER A 828 -27.05 -19.81 -23.63
N HIS A 829 -27.48 -18.55 -23.73
CA HIS A 829 -27.69 -17.64 -22.61
C HIS A 829 -29.03 -16.90 -22.74
N GLN A 830 -29.83 -16.87 -21.67
CA GLN A 830 -31.19 -16.32 -21.70
C GLN A 830 -31.25 -14.79 -21.87
N GLY A 831 -30.22 -14.05 -21.46
CA GLY A 831 -30.23 -12.60 -21.42
C GLY A 831 -28.84 -11.98 -21.22
N GLY A 832 -28.74 -10.66 -21.37
CA GLY A 832 -27.45 -9.95 -21.34
C GLY A 832 -26.73 -10.05 -20.01
N LEU A 833 -27.46 -9.87 -18.90
CA LEU A 833 -26.92 -10.06 -17.55
C LEU A 833 -26.47 -11.50 -17.29
N HIS A 834 -27.21 -12.49 -17.81
CA HIS A 834 -26.85 -13.92 -17.68
C HIS A 834 -25.53 -14.24 -18.40
N LEU A 835 -25.34 -13.73 -19.62
CA LEU A 835 -24.06 -13.81 -20.31
C LEU A 835 -22.96 -13.06 -19.55
N MET A 836 -23.23 -11.84 -19.09
CA MET A 836 -22.26 -11.01 -18.36
C MET A 836 -21.72 -11.73 -17.11
N PHE A 837 -22.59 -12.28 -16.27
CA PHE A 837 -22.16 -13.01 -15.06
C PHE A 837 -21.41 -14.31 -15.39
N ASN A 838 -21.86 -15.08 -16.39
CA ASN A 838 -21.16 -16.30 -16.80
C ASN A 838 -19.76 -16.00 -17.39
N MET A 839 -19.63 -14.98 -18.25
CA MET A 839 -18.34 -14.60 -18.83
C MET A 839 -17.42 -13.92 -17.80
N MET A 840 -17.98 -13.20 -16.82
CA MET A 840 -17.23 -12.66 -15.69
C MET A 840 -16.68 -13.76 -14.78
N GLY A 841 -17.48 -14.79 -14.49
CA GLY A 841 -17.02 -15.99 -13.78
C GLY A 841 -15.92 -16.72 -14.56
N LEU A 842 -16.10 -16.90 -15.86
CA LEU A 842 -15.08 -17.49 -16.72
C LEU A 842 -13.79 -16.65 -16.73
N TYR A 843 -13.87 -15.31 -16.73
CA TYR A 843 -12.69 -14.44 -16.71
C TYR A 843 -11.90 -14.51 -15.40
N TYR A 844 -12.58 -14.37 -14.25
CA TYR A 844 -11.88 -14.30 -12.95
C TYR A 844 -11.34 -15.65 -12.46
N PHE A 845 -12.09 -16.74 -12.64
CA PHE A 845 -11.74 -18.03 -12.03
C PHE A 845 -10.82 -18.90 -12.90
N VAL A 846 -10.77 -18.67 -14.23
CA VAL A 846 -9.93 -19.48 -15.13
C VAL A 846 -8.44 -19.16 -15.00
N GLY A 847 -8.06 -17.93 -14.65
CA GLY A 847 -6.65 -17.56 -14.44
C GLY A 847 -5.93 -18.50 -13.45
N PRO A 848 -6.45 -18.67 -12.23
CA PRO A 848 -5.91 -19.63 -11.26
C PRO A 848 -6.18 -21.10 -11.62
N VAL A 849 -7.39 -21.46 -12.05
CA VAL A 849 -7.75 -22.86 -12.34
C VAL A 849 -6.95 -23.45 -13.50
N ALA A 850 -6.72 -22.68 -14.56
CA ALA A 850 -5.94 -23.16 -15.69
C ALA A 850 -4.44 -23.27 -15.37
N GLY A 851 -3.96 -22.81 -14.22
CA GLY A 851 -2.62 -23.16 -13.73
C GLY A 851 -2.44 -24.66 -13.47
N SER A 852 -3.53 -25.40 -13.19
CA SER A 852 -3.53 -26.84 -12.96
C SER A 852 -4.04 -27.67 -14.16
N MET A 853 -4.18 -27.08 -15.36
CA MET A 853 -4.70 -27.75 -16.56
C MET A 853 -3.85 -27.46 -17.80
N THR A 854 -3.83 -28.41 -18.74
CA THR A 854 -3.23 -28.21 -20.05
C THR A 854 -4.18 -27.41 -20.96
N PRO A 855 -3.68 -26.77 -22.05
CA PRO A 855 -4.52 -25.97 -22.96
C PRO A 855 -5.69 -26.73 -23.58
N GLU A 856 -5.57 -28.05 -23.69
CA GLU A 856 -6.56 -28.96 -24.28
C GLU A 856 -7.55 -29.48 -23.24
N THR A 857 -7.10 -29.76 -22.00
CA THR A 857 -7.97 -30.29 -20.95
C THR A 857 -8.92 -29.23 -20.36
N PHE A 858 -8.55 -27.95 -20.40
CA PHE A 858 -9.42 -26.87 -19.92
C PHE A 858 -10.71 -26.68 -20.76
N PRO A 859 -10.67 -26.55 -22.12
CA PRO A 859 -11.88 -26.55 -22.94
C PRO A 859 -12.70 -27.84 -22.83
N ALA A 860 -12.03 -28.98 -22.76
CA ALA A 860 -12.70 -30.27 -22.57
C ALA A 860 -13.46 -30.33 -21.24
N PHE A 861 -12.90 -29.80 -20.15
CA PHE A 861 -13.56 -29.69 -18.85
C PHE A 861 -14.80 -28.78 -18.90
N TYR A 862 -14.69 -27.60 -19.51
CA TYR A 862 -15.83 -26.67 -19.67
C TYR A 862 -16.97 -27.33 -20.46
N VAL A 863 -16.65 -27.96 -21.59
CA VAL A 863 -17.64 -28.64 -22.45
C VAL A 863 -18.28 -29.83 -21.74
N THR A 864 -17.48 -30.71 -21.14
CA THR A 864 -18.01 -31.90 -20.45
C THR A 864 -18.91 -31.52 -19.27
N ALA A 865 -18.53 -30.54 -18.46
CA ALA A 865 -19.36 -30.04 -17.36
C ALA A 865 -20.72 -29.50 -17.83
N GLY A 866 -20.76 -28.71 -18.90
CA GLY A 866 -22.01 -28.20 -19.48
C GLY A 866 -22.89 -29.28 -20.11
N THR A 867 -22.30 -30.27 -20.77
CA THR A 867 -23.04 -31.43 -21.28
C THR A 867 -23.60 -32.30 -20.16
N THR A 868 -22.83 -32.57 -19.10
CA THR A 868 -23.29 -33.37 -17.95
C THR A 868 -24.41 -32.64 -17.20
N ALA A 869 -24.30 -31.33 -16.97
CA ALA A 869 -25.39 -30.55 -16.39
C ALA A 869 -26.68 -30.62 -17.24
N SER A 870 -26.55 -30.49 -18.57
CA SER A 870 -27.68 -30.63 -19.50
C SER A 870 -28.28 -32.05 -19.50
N LEU A 871 -27.44 -33.09 -19.34
CA LEU A 871 -27.86 -34.49 -19.32
C LEU A 871 -28.55 -34.89 -18.01
N VAL A 872 -28.04 -34.45 -16.85
CA VAL A 872 -28.72 -34.69 -15.57
C VAL A 872 -30.07 -33.98 -15.53
N TYR A 873 -30.16 -32.77 -16.08
CA TYR A 873 -31.44 -32.08 -16.29
C TYR A 873 -32.39 -32.92 -17.16
N HIS A 874 -31.92 -33.40 -18.32
CA HIS A 874 -32.70 -34.28 -19.20
C HIS A 874 -33.26 -35.50 -18.46
N LEU A 875 -32.41 -36.24 -17.75
CA LEU A 875 -32.82 -37.43 -16.98
C LEU A 875 -33.80 -37.09 -15.85
N GLY A 876 -33.57 -36.00 -15.11
CA GLY A 876 -34.50 -35.51 -14.08
C GLY A 876 -35.89 -35.19 -14.65
N THR A 877 -35.95 -34.57 -15.84
CA THR A 877 -37.21 -34.24 -16.53
C THR A 877 -37.93 -35.44 -17.14
N LEU A 878 -37.28 -36.60 -17.24
CA LEU A 878 -37.93 -37.86 -17.60
C LEU A 878 -38.40 -38.65 -16.37
N ALA A 879 -37.72 -38.50 -15.22
CA ALA A 879 -37.98 -39.29 -14.02
C ALA A 879 -38.98 -38.66 -13.03
N PHE A 880 -39.07 -37.33 -12.93
CA PHE A 880 -39.75 -36.67 -11.80
C PHE A 880 -40.80 -35.58 -12.14
N VAL A 881 -40.92 -35.15 -13.40
CA VAL A 881 -41.90 -34.12 -13.83
C VAL A 881 -42.55 -34.54 -15.15
N ASN A 882 -43.82 -34.15 -15.37
CA ASN A 882 -44.53 -34.44 -16.60
C ASN A 882 -43.84 -33.77 -17.81
N PRO A 883 -43.33 -34.53 -18.81
CA PRO A 883 -42.50 -33.99 -19.89
C PRO A 883 -43.25 -33.11 -20.91
N ALA A 884 -44.49 -32.72 -20.62
CA ALA A 884 -45.26 -31.72 -21.37
C ALA A 884 -45.07 -30.28 -20.87
N SER A 885 -44.70 -30.05 -19.60
CA SER A 885 -44.73 -28.71 -18.96
C SER A 885 -43.36 -28.05 -18.76
N VAL A 886 -42.27 -28.66 -19.23
CA VAL A 886 -40.90 -28.24 -18.84
C VAL A 886 -40.27 -27.26 -19.83
N LEU A 887 -39.69 -26.19 -19.28
CA LEU A 887 -38.91 -25.17 -19.98
C LEU A 887 -37.61 -25.73 -20.62
N PRO A 888 -37.07 -25.11 -21.69
CA PRO A 888 -35.81 -25.52 -22.30
C PRO A 888 -34.60 -25.31 -21.37
N CYS A 889 -33.64 -26.24 -21.42
CA CYS A 889 -32.41 -26.17 -20.63
C CYS A 889 -31.31 -25.32 -21.28
N LEU A 890 -30.49 -24.67 -20.44
CA LEU A 890 -29.33 -23.87 -20.80
C LEU A 890 -28.12 -24.37 -19.99
N GLY A 891 -27.16 -25.03 -20.64
CA GLY A 891 -26.03 -25.71 -19.97
C GLY A 891 -24.89 -24.78 -19.53
N ALA A 892 -24.83 -23.55 -20.05
CA ALA A 892 -23.69 -22.66 -19.90
C ALA A 892 -23.31 -22.35 -18.44
N SER A 893 -24.30 -22.16 -17.58
CA SER A 893 -24.07 -21.83 -16.17
C SER A 893 -23.51 -23.04 -15.38
N GLY A 894 -23.88 -24.27 -15.76
CA GLY A 894 -23.30 -25.49 -15.19
C GLY A 894 -21.80 -25.63 -15.48
N ALA A 895 -21.38 -25.26 -16.70
CA ALA A 895 -19.97 -25.23 -17.08
C ALA A 895 -19.15 -24.19 -16.29
N VAL A 896 -19.72 -23.00 -16.06
CA VAL A 896 -19.08 -21.95 -15.22
C VAL A 896 -19.06 -22.34 -13.74
N TYR A 897 -20.15 -22.91 -13.21
CA TYR A 897 -20.18 -23.40 -11.82
C TYR A 897 -19.17 -24.52 -11.57
N ALA A 898 -18.90 -25.41 -12.53
CA ALA A 898 -17.87 -26.43 -12.40
C ALA A 898 -16.45 -25.83 -12.28
N ILE A 899 -16.17 -24.70 -12.93
CA ILE A 899 -14.90 -23.97 -12.79
C ILE A 899 -14.81 -23.29 -11.43
N ILE A 900 -15.89 -22.68 -10.94
CA ILE A 900 -15.95 -22.07 -9.59
C ILE A 900 -15.81 -23.15 -8.50
N ALA A 901 -16.41 -24.33 -8.70
CA ALA A 901 -16.25 -25.49 -7.83
C ALA A 901 -14.79 -25.96 -7.79
N LEU A 902 -14.16 -26.13 -8.96
CA LEU A 902 -12.76 -26.55 -9.07
C LEU A 902 -11.81 -25.52 -8.44
N PHE A 903 -12.03 -24.22 -8.64
CA PHE A 903 -11.30 -23.15 -7.94
C PHE A 903 -11.44 -23.28 -6.42
N SER A 904 -12.66 -23.50 -5.92
CA SER A 904 -12.94 -23.58 -4.48
C SER A 904 -12.41 -24.87 -3.83
N ILE A 905 -12.09 -25.90 -4.63
CA ILE A 905 -11.39 -27.12 -4.20
C ILE A 905 -9.87 -26.91 -4.18
N LEU A 906 -9.31 -26.22 -5.20
CA LEU A 906 -7.87 -25.97 -5.32
C LEU A 906 -7.36 -24.89 -4.35
N TYR A 907 -8.18 -23.87 -4.08
CA TYR A 907 -7.81 -22.68 -3.31
C TYR A 907 -8.83 -22.35 -2.20
N PRO A 908 -9.16 -23.27 -1.26
CA PRO A 908 -10.32 -23.17 -0.38
C PRO A 908 -10.31 -21.99 0.62
N GLN A 909 -9.14 -21.39 0.89
CA GLN A 909 -9.00 -20.20 1.74
C GLN A 909 -8.88 -18.89 0.94
N ALA A 910 -8.92 -18.92 -0.40
CA ALA A 910 -8.84 -17.71 -1.21
C ALA A 910 -10.04 -16.79 -0.96
N ARG A 911 -9.78 -15.52 -0.64
CA ARG A 911 -10.81 -14.55 -0.30
C ARG A 911 -11.41 -13.90 -1.54
N LEU A 912 -12.66 -14.22 -1.81
CA LEU A 912 -13.47 -13.68 -2.91
C LEU A 912 -14.20 -12.42 -2.45
N GLN A 913 -14.08 -11.35 -3.25
CA GLN A 913 -14.82 -10.10 -3.08
C GLN A 913 -15.79 -9.93 -4.26
N PHE A 914 -17.02 -9.48 -3.97
CA PHE A 914 -18.01 -9.21 -5.02
C PHE A 914 -17.94 -7.77 -5.49
N ILE A 915 -17.95 -7.54 -6.81
CA ILE A 915 -17.89 -6.19 -7.41
C ILE A 915 -19.07 -5.30 -6.93
N LEU A 916 -20.23 -5.91 -6.65
CA LEU A 916 -21.41 -5.22 -6.09
C LEU A 916 -21.33 -4.97 -4.57
N PHE A 917 -20.45 -5.70 -3.86
CA PHE A 917 -20.29 -5.64 -2.40
C PHE A 917 -18.80 -5.74 -2.00
N PRO A 918 -17.92 -4.81 -2.46
CA PRO A 918 -16.46 -4.98 -2.36
C PRO A 918 -15.92 -5.00 -0.92
N PHE A 919 -16.71 -4.53 0.05
CA PHE A 919 -16.37 -4.53 1.47
C PHE A 919 -16.58 -5.89 2.16
N VAL A 920 -17.25 -6.83 1.48
CA VAL A 920 -17.57 -8.18 1.98
C VAL A 920 -16.70 -9.20 1.25
N SER A 921 -15.79 -9.84 1.99
CA SER A 921 -14.91 -10.89 1.49
C SER A 921 -15.26 -12.23 2.14
N PHE A 922 -15.46 -13.28 1.33
CA PHE A 922 -15.69 -14.64 1.80
C PHE A 922 -14.55 -15.56 1.38
N GLU A 923 -14.18 -16.52 2.23
CA GLU A 923 -13.26 -17.60 1.83
C GLU A 923 -13.99 -18.56 0.87
N SER A 924 -13.35 -18.93 -0.23
CA SER A 924 -13.98 -19.62 -1.37
C SER A 924 -14.63 -20.96 -0.99
N GLY A 925 -13.98 -21.76 -0.14
CA GLY A 925 -14.48 -23.06 0.33
C GLY A 925 -15.75 -22.91 1.17
N PRO A 926 -15.73 -22.13 2.27
CA PRO A 926 -16.94 -21.77 3.02
C PRO A 926 -18.03 -21.11 2.16
N PHE A 927 -17.67 -20.19 1.26
CA PHE A 927 -18.62 -19.53 0.36
C PHE A 927 -19.32 -20.52 -0.57
N PHE A 928 -18.58 -21.39 -1.23
CA PHE A 928 -19.12 -22.37 -2.16
C PHE A 928 -20.00 -23.41 -1.44
N LYS A 929 -19.60 -23.84 -0.24
CA LYS A 929 -20.46 -24.64 0.66
C LYS A 929 -21.73 -23.89 1.05
N TRP A 930 -21.65 -22.59 1.33
CA TRP A 930 -22.82 -21.77 1.67
C TRP A 930 -23.76 -21.58 0.48
N VAL A 931 -23.27 -21.39 -0.73
CA VAL A 931 -24.09 -21.33 -1.96
C VAL A 931 -24.86 -22.64 -2.16
N LEU A 932 -24.17 -23.79 -2.06
CA LEU A 932 -24.81 -25.10 -2.17
C LEU A 932 -25.81 -25.37 -1.04
N ALA A 933 -25.49 -24.98 0.21
CA ALA A 933 -26.39 -25.09 1.34
C ALA A 933 -27.60 -24.14 1.22
N ALA A 934 -27.43 -22.95 0.66
CA ALA A 934 -28.50 -21.99 0.41
C ALA A 934 -29.44 -22.48 -0.70
N GLU A 935 -28.92 -23.03 -1.81
CA GLU A 935 -29.76 -23.66 -2.84
C GLU A 935 -30.52 -24.88 -2.28
N ALA A 936 -29.84 -25.76 -1.53
CA ALA A 936 -30.48 -26.91 -0.89
C ALA A 936 -31.54 -26.50 0.15
N ALA A 937 -31.28 -25.46 0.94
CA ALA A 937 -32.23 -24.91 1.91
C ALA A 937 -33.42 -24.23 1.23
N LEU A 938 -33.22 -23.55 0.10
CA LEU A 938 -34.30 -22.96 -0.68
C LEU A 938 -35.26 -24.06 -1.17
N MET A 939 -34.73 -25.20 -1.62
CA MET A 939 -35.52 -26.36 -2.05
C MET A 939 -36.28 -27.03 -0.91
N THR A 940 -35.75 -27.07 0.31
CA THR A 940 -36.49 -27.62 1.46
C THR A 940 -37.53 -26.65 2.03
N PHE A 941 -37.23 -25.34 2.11
CA PHE A 941 -38.20 -24.32 2.51
C PHE A 941 -39.41 -24.25 1.56
N THR A 942 -39.21 -24.39 0.24
CA THR A 942 -40.35 -24.46 -0.70
C THR A 942 -41.27 -25.67 -0.47
N ARG A 943 -40.82 -26.74 0.20
CA ARG A 943 -41.71 -27.85 0.62
C ARG A 943 -42.50 -27.52 1.90
N SER A 944 -41.89 -26.87 2.89
CA SER A 944 -42.57 -26.54 4.15
C SER A 944 -43.56 -25.37 4.01
N SER A 945 -43.25 -24.37 3.19
CA SER A 945 -44.17 -23.25 2.90
C SER A 945 -45.49 -23.73 2.27
N ILE A 946 -45.44 -24.76 1.40
CA ILE A 946 -46.65 -25.38 0.84
C ILE A 946 -47.44 -26.12 1.94
N ALA A 947 -46.76 -26.86 2.82
CA ALA A 947 -47.41 -27.60 3.91
C ALA A 947 -48.16 -26.69 4.90
N HIS A 948 -47.61 -25.52 5.26
CA HIS A 948 -48.31 -24.53 6.10
C HIS A 948 -49.36 -23.70 5.35
N GLY A 949 -49.14 -23.40 4.06
CA GLY A 949 -50.15 -22.73 3.23
C GLY A 949 -51.45 -23.53 3.12
N VAL A 950 -51.35 -24.86 2.99
CA VAL A 950 -52.52 -25.75 2.89
C VAL A 950 -53.29 -25.86 4.21
N SER A 951 -52.63 -25.85 5.37
CA SER A 951 -53.35 -25.93 6.67
C SER A 951 -54.16 -24.67 7.01
N HIS A 952 -53.81 -23.51 6.44
CA HIS A 952 -54.51 -22.25 6.71
C HIS A 952 -55.60 -21.91 5.69
N ALA A 953 -55.72 -22.69 4.61
CA ALA A 953 -56.74 -22.54 3.56
C ALA A 953 -57.96 -23.47 3.75
N HIS A 954 -58.05 -24.16 4.90
CA HIS A 954 -59.13 -25.11 5.23
C HIS A 954 -59.94 -24.71 6.49
N ARG A 955 -60.02 -23.40 6.77
CA ARG A 955 -60.94 -22.77 7.72
C ARG A 955 -61.50 -21.48 7.12
#